data_AF-A0A944RYE8-F1
#
_entry.id   AF-A0A944RYE8-F1
#
_cell.length_a   1.000
_cell.length_b   1.000
_cell.length_c   1.000
_cell.angle_alpha   90.00
_cell.angle_beta   90.00
_cell.angle_gamma   90.00
#
_symmetry.space_group_name_H-M   'P 1'
#
loop_
_entity.id
_entity.type
_entity.pdbx_description
1 polymer ?
#
loop_
_entity_poly.entity_id
_entity_poly.type
_entity_poly.pdbx_seq_one_letter_code
_entity_poly.pdbx_strand_id
1 'polypeptide(L)'
;MTIDNKQESASASASLDEFHYDNRTVRDFGAATLVWGIVGFLVGLIVALKLVYPDFLGFIPELSYGRLRPLHTNAVIFAFAGNAIFFGIYYSLPRLCKAPMWSTALSRIHFWGWQLIIVAAALTLTHGINTSKEYAELEWPIDIAITLIWVVFGANMMGTIYKRRVRHMYVAIWFYLATFITVAVLHIVNSLELPVSLFKSYSIYAGVQDALVQWWYGHNAVAFFLTTPFLGIMYYFIPKVANRPVFSYRLSIIHFWALVFLYIWAGPHHLLYTALPEWAQSLGVVFSIMLIAPSWGGMINGLLTLRGAWDTVRESPVLKFLVIGVTAYGMSTFEGPMMALKNVNALTHYTDYTIAHVHMGALAWNGGLSFAMLYYIIPKIYRTELFSVKLANIHFWAATLGIIFYVLSMYFGGITQSLMWKEFTDEGLLRYPNFLETVTQIMPMYALRVVGGLLYITGAVLCVYNIWATARQGELLAAEHDEAAPLLHEGRLTKDTSIHRWLESRPTQFAVLTFVAILIGGLIEYVPTALIESNIPTIAAVKPYTPLELEGRDVYIEEGCNGCHSQMIRPFRSEVERYGDYSKAGEFVYDHPFLWGSKRTGPDLHRIGGKYPDSWHALHMKDPQATSPGSIMPAYPWLFEHEYDASLIAAKISAMQTLGVPYEEGYEDRAAADMQQQAEGIASGLTESGMEVSPGSKLVALVAYLQRLGTDIKTDAAYVAQFEAMMTKVQTGPGFEGARLLNDTADIAAGQAIFNEQRNLCYTCHRSDLGGQVGPNLTDGQWLHGCTVAEIMANIKSGFQMKGMLPYGSGKSLTEQELQQVTSFIISLQGSNPANPKAVDPERASPCEAQTW
;
A
#
# COMPACT_ATOMS: atom_id res chain seq x y z
N MET A 1 71.19 44.03 -30.91
CA MET A 1 69.96 43.97 -30.11
C MET A 1 69.78 42.53 -29.65
N THR A 2 70.40 42.21 -28.53
CA THR A 2 70.26 40.97 -27.78
C THR A 2 69.03 41.13 -26.89
N ILE A 3 67.95 40.42 -27.20
CA ILE A 3 66.81 40.26 -26.28
C ILE A 3 66.96 38.87 -25.68
N ASP A 4 67.20 38.87 -24.37
CA ASP A 4 67.49 37.70 -23.56
C ASP A 4 66.36 36.66 -23.63
N ASN A 5 66.79 35.46 -23.99
CA ASN A 5 66.02 34.24 -23.95
C ASN A 5 66.12 33.68 -22.52
N LYS A 6 65.20 34.08 -21.62
CA LYS A 6 64.96 33.36 -20.37
C LYS A 6 63.70 32.52 -20.50
N GLN A 7 63.89 31.33 -21.08
CA GLN A 7 63.12 30.16 -20.70
C GLN A 7 63.34 29.92 -19.20
N GLU A 8 62.40 30.36 -18.35
CA GLU A 8 62.20 29.71 -17.06
C GLU A 8 61.52 28.36 -17.32
N SER A 9 62.36 27.34 -17.47
CA SER A 9 61.98 25.95 -17.31
C SER A 9 61.59 25.70 -15.86
N ALA A 10 60.38 26.11 -15.46
CA ALA A 10 59.73 25.55 -14.29
C ALA A 10 59.01 24.27 -14.73
N SER A 11 59.78 23.21 -14.95
CA SER A 11 59.26 21.84 -14.91
C SER A 11 58.92 21.51 -13.45
N ALA A 12 57.89 22.15 -12.90
CA ALA A 12 57.20 21.59 -11.76
C ALA A 12 56.43 20.39 -12.32
N SER A 13 56.97 19.18 -12.14
CA SER A 13 56.17 17.97 -12.26
C SER A 13 54.94 18.20 -11.40
N ALA A 14 53.77 18.39 -12.00
CA ALA A 14 52.52 18.43 -11.24
C ALA A 14 52.39 17.05 -10.59
N SER A 15 52.82 16.92 -9.33
CA SER A 15 52.73 15.68 -8.58
C SER A 15 51.26 15.30 -8.54
N LEU A 16 50.93 14.10 -9.01
CA LEU A 16 49.57 13.58 -8.91
C LEU A 16 49.23 13.37 -7.43
N ASP A 17 48.00 13.71 -7.04
CA ASP A 17 47.47 13.33 -5.74
C ASP A 17 47.10 11.85 -5.79
N GLU A 18 47.68 11.05 -4.90
CA GLU A 18 47.29 9.67 -4.68
C GLU A 18 46.18 9.57 -3.62
N PHE A 19 45.23 8.66 -3.84
CA PHE A 19 44.15 8.38 -2.89
C PHE A 19 43.58 6.97 -3.10
N HIS A 20 42.71 6.53 -2.17
CA HIS A 20 42.10 5.21 -2.24
C HIS A 20 40.57 5.27 -2.21
N TYR A 21 39.92 4.48 -3.08
CA TYR A 21 38.50 4.19 -2.97
C TYR A 21 38.26 3.08 -1.93
N ASP A 22 37.30 3.32 -1.03
CA ASP A 22 36.90 2.37 0.02
C ASP A 22 35.92 1.33 -0.54
N ASN A 23 36.43 0.18 -0.92
CA ASN A 23 35.60 -0.94 -1.37
C ASN A 23 35.10 -1.82 -0.21
N ARG A 24 35.49 -1.57 1.06
CA ARG A 24 34.93 -2.29 2.23
C ARG A 24 33.48 -1.91 2.45
N THR A 25 33.21 -0.60 2.51
CA THR A 25 31.83 -0.09 2.63
C THR A 25 30.96 -0.57 1.45
N VAL A 26 31.51 -0.55 0.23
CA VAL A 26 30.83 -1.08 -0.96
C VAL A 26 30.49 -2.56 -0.79
N ARG A 27 31.45 -3.39 -0.37
CA ARG A 27 31.18 -4.81 -0.07
C ARG A 27 30.08 -4.97 0.97
N ASP A 28 30.10 -4.18 2.04
CA ASP A 28 29.15 -4.30 3.15
C ASP A 28 27.71 -4.04 2.70
N PHE A 29 27.47 -2.95 1.97
CA PHE A 29 26.17 -2.69 1.36
C PHE A 29 25.79 -3.72 0.29
N GLY A 30 26.75 -4.23 -0.48
CA GLY A 30 26.50 -5.31 -1.46
C GLY A 30 26.08 -6.62 -0.81
N ALA A 31 26.72 -7.00 0.30
CA ALA A 31 26.34 -8.18 1.09
C ALA A 31 24.97 -7.99 1.76
N ALA A 32 24.71 -6.81 2.34
CA ALA A 32 23.41 -6.48 2.90
C ALA A 32 22.29 -6.50 1.85
N THR A 33 22.55 -6.01 0.64
CA THR A 33 21.62 -6.09 -0.50
C THR A 33 21.21 -7.54 -0.76
N LEU A 34 22.18 -8.47 -0.81
CA LEU A 34 21.90 -9.89 -1.02
C LEU A 34 21.07 -10.50 0.11
N VAL A 35 21.44 -10.25 1.37
CA VAL A 35 20.75 -10.79 2.54
C VAL A 35 19.31 -10.28 2.61
N TRP A 36 19.13 -8.96 2.58
CA TRP A 36 17.80 -8.36 2.69
C TRP A 36 16.93 -8.59 1.45
N GLY A 37 17.54 -8.78 0.27
CA GLY A 37 16.84 -9.25 -0.92
C GLY A 37 16.16 -10.59 -0.69
N ILE A 38 16.90 -11.60 -0.19
CA ILE A 38 16.32 -12.91 0.11
C ILE A 38 15.25 -12.82 1.20
N VAL A 39 15.50 -12.07 2.28
CA VAL A 39 14.52 -11.89 3.36
C VAL A 39 13.24 -11.24 2.82
N GLY A 40 13.34 -10.10 2.13
CA GLY A 40 12.19 -9.37 1.60
C GLY A 40 11.39 -10.20 0.58
N PHE A 41 12.06 -10.94 -0.31
CA PHE A 41 11.40 -11.82 -1.28
C PHE A 41 10.73 -13.03 -0.60
N LEU A 42 11.34 -13.57 0.45
CA LEU A 42 10.76 -14.67 1.22
C LEU A 42 9.49 -14.22 1.95
N VAL A 43 9.52 -13.06 2.64
CA VAL A 43 8.32 -12.51 3.28
C VAL A 43 7.23 -12.23 2.24
N GLY A 44 7.60 -11.70 1.07
CA GLY A 44 6.66 -11.50 -0.04
C GLY A 44 6.02 -12.81 -0.54
N LEU A 45 6.81 -13.88 -0.62
CA LEU A 45 6.31 -15.20 -0.97
C LEU A 45 5.36 -15.77 0.10
N ILE A 46 5.68 -15.60 1.38
CA ILE A 46 4.82 -16.03 2.50
C ILE A 46 3.48 -15.30 2.45
N VAL A 47 3.49 -13.98 2.28
CA VAL A 47 2.28 -13.16 2.15
C VAL A 47 1.48 -13.56 0.89
N ALA A 48 2.15 -13.87 -0.22
CA ALA A 48 1.49 -14.37 -1.43
C ALA A 48 0.84 -15.75 -1.23
N LEU A 49 1.50 -16.65 -0.49
CA LEU A 49 0.98 -17.98 -0.12
C LEU A 49 -0.23 -17.88 0.79
N LYS A 50 -0.24 -16.94 1.74
CA LYS A 50 -1.39 -16.70 2.64
C LYS A 50 -2.66 -16.30 1.90
N LEU A 51 -2.56 -15.67 0.74
CA LEU A 51 -3.74 -15.38 -0.09
C LEU A 51 -4.31 -16.62 -0.81
N VAL A 52 -3.56 -17.72 -0.85
CA VAL A 52 -4.02 -19.03 -1.35
C VAL A 52 -4.41 -19.95 -0.19
N TYR A 53 -3.67 -19.90 0.90
CA TYR A 53 -3.80 -20.71 2.11
C TYR A 53 -3.85 -19.79 3.34
N PRO A 54 -5.00 -19.20 3.70
CA PRO A 54 -5.10 -18.17 4.74
C PRO A 54 -4.60 -18.61 6.12
N ASP A 55 -4.79 -19.89 6.45
CA ASP A 55 -4.37 -20.46 7.73
C ASP A 55 -2.89 -20.87 7.78
N PHE A 56 -2.15 -20.73 6.68
CA PHE A 56 -0.71 -21.03 6.65
C PHE A 56 0.03 -20.14 7.66
N LEU A 57 0.57 -20.74 8.73
CA LEU A 57 1.18 -20.02 9.88
C LEU A 57 0.21 -19.09 10.62
N GLY A 58 -1.10 -19.37 10.57
CA GLY A 58 -2.17 -18.50 11.10
C GLY A 58 -2.35 -18.50 12.62
N PHE A 59 -1.57 -19.28 13.38
CA PHE A 59 -1.64 -19.33 14.85
C PHE A 59 -0.54 -18.49 15.54
N ILE A 60 0.28 -17.79 14.76
CA ILE A 60 1.37 -16.94 15.25
C ILE A 60 1.05 -15.50 14.85
N PRO A 61 0.72 -14.59 15.80
CA PRO A 61 0.31 -13.23 15.48
C PRO A 61 1.37 -12.48 14.68
N GLU A 62 2.65 -12.68 15.00
CA GLU A 62 3.79 -12.05 14.32
C GLU A 62 3.91 -12.44 12.85
N LEU A 63 3.31 -13.57 12.47
CA LEU A 63 3.29 -14.08 11.12
C LEU A 63 1.91 -13.90 10.47
N SER A 64 1.01 -13.09 11.02
CA SER A 64 -0.28 -12.78 10.38
C SER A 64 -0.07 -12.02 9.05
N TYR A 65 -1.03 -12.12 8.14
CA TYR A 65 -0.92 -11.44 6.83
C TYR A 65 -0.77 -9.92 7.00
N GLY A 66 -1.58 -9.33 7.87
CA GLY A 66 -1.63 -7.88 8.07
C GLY A 66 -0.33 -7.31 8.63
N ARG A 67 0.37 -8.05 9.50
CA ARG A 67 1.68 -7.65 10.05
C ARG A 67 2.84 -7.92 9.09
N LEU A 68 2.78 -9.01 8.32
CA LEU A 68 3.83 -9.35 7.35
C LEU A 68 3.79 -8.51 6.06
N ARG A 69 2.64 -7.96 5.67
CA ARG A 69 2.52 -7.07 4.50
C ARG A 69 3.42 -5.82 4.62
N PRO A 70 3.33 -4.98 5.67
CA PRO A 70 4.21 -3.82 5.82
C PRO A 70 5.66 -4.23 6.03
N LEU A 71 5.93 -5.38 6.67
CA LEU A 71 7.28 -5.94 6.75
C LEU A 71 7.86 -6.24 5.36
N HIS A 72 7.09 -6.91 4.49
CA HIS A 72 7.51 -7.18 3.12
C HIS A 72 7.86 -5.88 2.41
N THR A 73 6.96 -4.89 2.46
CA THR A 73 7.15 -3.57 1.85
C THR A 73 8.44 -2.91 2.33
N ASN A 74 8.65 -2.81 3.64
CA ASN A 74 9.84 -2.19 4.24
C ASN A 74 11.13 -2.97 3.89
N ALA A 75 11.07 -4.30 3.93
CA ALA A 75 12.20 -5.16 3.60
C ALA A 75 12.61 -5.06 2.12
N VAL A 76 11.67 -4.99 1.18
CA VAL A 76 12.04 -4.89 -0.25
C VAL A 76 12.43 -3.47 -0.67
N ILE A 77 11.84 -2.44 -0.07
CA ILE A 77 12.12 -1.04 -0.42
C ILE A 77 13.34 -0.54 0.36
N PHE A 78 13.25 -0.43 1.68
CA PHE A 78 14.28 0.24 2.48
C PHE A 78 15.47 -0.67 2.81
N ALA A 79 15.23 -1.99 2.95
CA ALA A 79 16.33 -2.93 3.16
C ALA A 79 16.99 -3.37 1.86
N PHE A 80 16.30 -4.05 0.95
CA PHE A 80 16.89 -4.52 -0.32
C PHE A 80 17.27 -3.36 -1.25
N ALA A 81 16.29 -2.57 -1.73
CA ALA A 81 16.57 -1.51 -2.68
C ALA A 81 17.39 -0.37 -2.05
N GLY A 82 17.16 -0.04 -0.77
CA GLY A 82 17.96 0.92 -0.02
C GLY A 82 19.44 0.53 0.05
N ASN A 83 19.76 -0.71 0.45
CA ASN A 83 21.14 -1.19 0.43
C ASN A 83 21.71 -1.23 -1.00
N ALA A 84 20.92 -1.55 -2.02
CA ALA A 84 21.36 -1.53 -3.42
C ALA A 84 21.71 -0.11 -3.90
N ILE A 85 20.91 0.89 -3.50
CA ILE A 85 21.16 2.31 -3.78
C ILE A 85 22.49 2.72 -3.16
N PHE A 86 22.70 2.43 -1.87
CA PHE A 86 23.93 2.78 -1.18
C PHE A 86 25.13 2.03 -1.77
N PHE A 87 24.99 0.76 -2.10
CA PHE A 87 26.01 -0.01 -2.82
C PHE A 87 26.43 0.68 -4.13
N GLY A 88 25.45 1.09 -4.93
CA GLY A 88 25.68 1.83 -6.18
C GLY A 88 26.33 3.20 -5.96
N ILE A 89 25.86 3.96 -4.98
CA ILE A 89 26.36 5.33 -4.68
C ILE A 89 27.78 5.27 -4.11
N TYR A 90 28.05 4.44 -3.10
CA TYR A 90 29.39 4.30 -2.52
C TYR A 90 30.42 3.79 -3.52
N TYR A 91 30.00 3.03 -4.55
CA TYR A 91 30.89 2.66 -5.65
C TYR A 91 31.07 3.79 -6.66
N SER A 92 29.98 4.41 -7.12
CA SER A 92 30.01 5.34 -8.26
C SER A 92 30.42 6.76 -7.88
N LEU A 93 29.97 7.30 -6.75
CA LEU A 93 30.20 8.69 -6.35
C LEU A 93 31.70 9.03 -6.22
N PRO A 94 32.53 8.26 -5.48
CA PRO A 94 33.97 8.51 -5.40
C PRO A 94 34.63 8.59 -6.78
N ARG A 95 34.30 7.63 -7.65
CA ARG A 95 34.85 7.50 -9.01
C ARG A 95 34.39 8.64 -9.93
N LEU A 96 33.16 9.14 -9.75
CA LEU A 96 32.66 10.32 -10.47
C LEU A 96 33.33 11.61 -10.00
N CYS A 97 33.60 11.71 -8.70
CA CYS A 97 34.29 12.87 -8.12
C CYS A 97 35.81 12.82 -8.33
N LYS A 98 36.38 11.66 -8.68
CA LYS A 98 37.82 11.35 -8.54
C LYS A 98 38.33 11.72 -7.14
N ALA A 99 37.45 11.43 -6.18
CA ALA A 99 37.39 11.75 -4.76
C ALA A 99 37.45 10.51 -3.86
N PRO A 100 38.27 10.33 -2.80
CA PRO A 100 37.86 9.38 -1.77
C PRO A 100 36.57 9.88 -1.09
N MET A 101 35.79 8.99 -0.48
CA MET A 101 34.67 9.41 0.37
C MET A 101 35.17 10.37 1.46
N TRP A 102 34.36 11.37 1.81
CA TRP A 102 34.76 12.43 2.76
C TRP A 102 35.16 11.91 4.13
N SER A 103 34.39 10.94 4.66
CA SER A 103 34.69 10.30 5.94
C SER A 103 34.31 8.82 5.91
N THR A 104 35.30 7.96 6.16
CA THR A 104 35.10 6.52 6.34
C THR A 104 34.34 6.20 7.63
N ALA A 105 34.47 7.04 8.67
CA ALA A 105 33.70 6.91 9.90
C ALA A 105 32.21 7.14 9.64
N LEU A 106 31.85 8.19 8.89
CA LEU A 106 30.44 8.43 8.52
C LEU A 106 29.90 7.33 7.61
N SER A 107 30.73 6.75 6.72
CA SER A 107 30.34 5.57 5.93
C SER A 107 29.96 4.38 6.82
N ARG A 108 30.72 4.12 7.88
CA ARG A 108 30.44 3.02 8.83
C ARG A 108 29.23 3.29 9.71
N ILE A 109 29.08 4.53 10.20
CA ILE A 109 27.91 4.94 10.99
C ILE A 109 26.66 4.80 10.13
N HIS A 110 26.71 5.24 8.87
CA HIS A 110 25.61 5.07 7.94
C HIS A 110 25.25 3.59 7.74
N PHE A 111 26.24 2.74 7.40
CA PHE A 111 26.00 1.31 7.22
C PHE A 111 25.34 0.69 8.46
N TRP A 112 25.98 0.73 9.62
CA TRP A 112 25.44 0.08 10.82
C TRP A 112 24.15 0.72 11.32
N GLY A 113 24.02 2.04 11.23
CA GLY A 113 22.79 2.73 11.57
C GLY A 113 21.62 2.28 10.70
N TRP A 114 21.83 2.15 9.38
CA TRP A 114 20.81 1.64 8.47
C TRP A 114 20.45 0.18 8.76
N GLN A 115 21.44 -0.67 9.05
CA GLN A 115 21.18 -2.06 9.42
C GLN A 115 20.38 -2.19 10.73
N LEU A 116 20.67 -1.34 11.73
CA LEU A 116 19.93 -1.32 12.98
C LEU A 116 18.48 -0.86 12.79
N ILE A 117 18.24 0.13 11.94
CA ILE A 117 16.88 0.58 11.56
C ILE A 117 16.11 -0.56 10.91
N ILE A 118 16.71 -1.30 9.96
CA ILE A 118 16.06 -2.43 9.30
C ILE A 118 15.69 -3.52 10.31
N VAL A 119 16.59 -3.83 11.25
CA VAL A 119 16.31 -4.81 12.30
C VAL A 119 15.20 -4.32 13.23
N ALA A 120 15.22 -3.04 13.61
CA ALA A 120 14.15 -2.44 14.41
C ALA A 120 12.80 -2.55 13.69
N ALA A 121 12.73 -2.23 12.40
CA ALA A 121 11.54 -2.39 11.57
C ALA A 121 11.04 -3.84 11.53
N ALA A 122 11.95 -4.81 11.38
CA ALA A 122 11.58 -6.22 11.39
C ALA A 122 10.96 -6.67 12.72
N LEU A 123 11.46 -6.13 13.84
CA LEU A 123 10.94 -6.43 15.17
C LEU A 123 9.61 -5.69 15.42
N THR A 124 9.53 -4.39 15.17
CA THR A 124 8.33 -3.60 15.51
C THR A 124 7.12 -3.98 14.65
N LEU A 125 7.30 -4.11 13.33
CA LEU A 125 6.19 -4.39 12.41
C LEU A 125 5.57 -5.78 12.66
N THR A 126 6.39 -6.78 12.99
CA THR A 126 5.89 -8.12 13.34
C THR A 126 5.14 -8.12 14.67
N HIS A 127 5.48 -7.24 15.61
CA HIS A 127 4.74 -7.08 16.86
C HIS A 127 3.52 -6.15 16.72
N GLY A 128 3.18 -5.72 15.49
CA GLY A 128 2.04 -4.85 15.21
C GLY A 128 2.27 -3.39 15.60
N ILE A 129 3.47 -3.01 16.00
CA ILE A 129 3.84 -1.63 16.33
C ILE A 129 4.03 -0.88 15.01
N ASN A 130 2.99 -0.16 14.60
CA ASN A 130 2.99 0.57 13.35
C ASN A 130 1.99 1.74 13.33
N THR A 131 2.23 2.71 12.45
CA THR A 131 1.38 3.89 12.24
C THR A 131 0.36 3.70 11.12
N SER A 132 0.32 2.55 10.45
CA SER A 132 -0.55 2.20 9.29
C SER A 132 -0.35 2.99 7.99
N LYS A 133 0.49 4.04 8.00
CA LYS A 133 0.82 4.85 6.83
C LYS A 133 1.73 4.06 5.87
N GLU A 134 1.26 3.76 4.66
CA GLU A 134 2.03 2.93 3.72
C GLU A 134 3.42 3.52 3.41
N TYR A 135 4.46 2.69 3.47
CA TYR A 135 5.88 3.09 3.34
C TYR A 135 6.42 3.98 4.48
N ALA A 136 5.62 4.35 5.47
CA ALA A 136 5.99 5.13 6.65
C ALA A 136 5.43 4.48 7.92
N GLU A 137 5.41 3.14 7.98
CA GLU A 137 4.70 2.39 9.01
C GLU A 137 5.41 2.41 10.37
N LEU A 138 6.66 2.86 10.44
CA LEU A 138 7.47 2.79 11.65
C LEU A 138 7.08 3.90 12.63
N GLU A 139 7.23 3.63 13.93
CA GLU A 139 6.92 4.60 14.98
C GLU A 139 8.05 5.63 15.19
N TRP A 140 7.70 6.76 15.80
CA TRP A 140 8.51 7.97 15.92
C TRP A 140 9.99 7.80 16.34
N PRO A 141 10.40 6.86 17.23
CA PRO A 141 11.82 6.73 17.57
C PRO A 141 12.64 6.24 16.38
N ILE A 142 12.04 5.38 15.55
CA ILE A 142 12.69 4.87 14.35
C ILE A 142 12.71 5.93 13.25
N ASP A 143 11.68 6.77 13.15
CA ASP A 143 11.66 7.89 12.20
C ASP A 143 12.73 8.95 12.52
N ILE A 144 12.96 9.22 13.80
CA ILE A 144 14.10 10.05 14.22
C ILE A 144 15.42 9.37 13.85
N ALA A 145 15.57 8.07 14.11
CA ALA A 145 16.78 7.34 13.76
C ALA A 145 17.05 7.36 12.24
N ILE A 146 16.02 7.17 11.42
CA ILE A 146 16.09 7.31 9.95
C ILE A 146 16.58 8.70 9.58
N THR A 147 15.98 9.75 10.14
CA THR A 147 16.37 11.14 9.88
C THR A 147 17.85 11.38 10.19
N LEU A 148 18.33 10.93 11.34
CA LEU A 148 19.73 11.10 11.75
C LEU A 148 20.69 10.35 10.83
N ILE A 149 20.39 9.10 10.49
CA ILE A 149 21.23 8.29 9.61
C ILE A 149 21.21 8.81 8.17
N TRP A 150 20.07 9.32 7.70
CA TRP A 150 19.95 9.95 6.39
C TRP A 150 20.78 11.25 6.30
N VAL A 151 20.83 12.04 7.38
CA VAL A 151 21.71 13.21 7.47
C VAL A 151 23.19 12.80 7.46
N VAL A 152 23.57 11.73 8.16
CA VAL A 152 24.94 11.18 8.12
C VAL A 152 25.34 10.80 6.69
N PHE A 153 24.45 10.11 5.97
CA PHE A 153 24.64 9.76 4.56
C PHE A 153 24.81 11.00 3.70
N GLY A 154 23.89 11.96 3.80
CA GLY A 154 23.90 13.20 3.04
C GLY A 154 25.13 14.06 3.30
N ALA A 155 25.54 14.20 4.55
CA ALA A 155 26.75 14.95 4.93
C ALA A 155 28.01 14.32 4.31
N ASN A 156 28.11 12.98 4.32
CA ASN A 156 29.23 12.27 3.70
C ASN A 156 29.24 12.41 2.17
N MET A 157 28.06 12.31 1.53
CA MET A 157 27.91 12.56 0.10
C MET A 157 28.30 14.00 -0.27
N MET A 158 27.75 15.00 0.40
CA MET A 158 28.02 16.41 0.14
C MET A 158 29.50 16.74 0.35
N GLY A 159 30.10 16.29 1.46
CA GLY A 159 31.53 16.43 1.71
C GLY A 159 32.40 15.86 0.58
N THR A 160 31.98 14.73 0.00
CA THR A 160 32.68 14.08 -1.11
C THR A 160 32.57 14.90 -2.40
N ILE A 161 31.38 15.46 -2.67
CA ILE A 161 31.13 16.33 -3.83
C ILE A 161 31.89 17.66 -3.72
N TYR A 162 32.06 18.21 -2.51
CA TYR A 162 32.87 19.41 -2.29
C TYR A 162 34.36 19.15 -2.54
N LYS A 163 34.86 17.96 -2.22
CA LYS A 163 36.24 17.52 -2.47
C LYS A 163 36.45 16.91 -3.86
N ARG A 164 35.52 17.10 -4.81
CA ARG A 164 35.69 16.53 -6.15
C ARG A 164 36.85 17.20 -6.91
N ARG A 165 37.55 16.43 -7.74
CA ARG A 165 38.61 16.92 -8.64
C ARG A 165 38.09 17.31 -10.02
N VAL A 166 36.84 17.00 -10.33
CA VAL A 166 36.18 17.37 -11.59
C VAL A 166 35.31 18.60 -11.40
N ARG A 167 35.39 19.58 -12.32
CA ARG A 167 34.62 20.83 -12.19
C ARG A 167 33.11 20.62 -12.25
N HIS A 168 32.64 19.82 -13.19
CA HIS A 168 31.22 19.55 -13.40
C HIS A 168 30.77 18.32 -12.61
N MET A 169 29.65 18.43 -11.89
CA MET A 169 28.97 17.27 -11.36
C MET A 169 28.36 16.47 -12.51
N TYR A 170 28.69 15.18 -12.60
CA TYR A 170 28.07 14.28 -13.56
C TYR A 170 26.58 14.08 -13.24
N VAL A 171 25.76 13.78 -14.27
CA VAL A 171 24.28 13.67 -14.17
C VAL A 171 23.84 12.73 -13.05
N ALA A 172 24.55 11.62 -12.81
CA ALA A 172 24.24 10.72 -11.72
C ALA A 172 24.25 11.40 -10.34
N ILE A 173 25.17 12.35 -10.11
CA ILE A 173 25.27 13.11 -8.87
C ILE A 173 24.04 14.00 -8.69
N TRP A 174 23.46 14.53 -9.77
CA TRP A 174 22.24 15.35 -9.70
C TRP A 174 21.08 14.54 -9.13
N PHE A 175 20.91 13.32 -9.63
CA PHE A 175 19.89 12.38 -9.15
C PHE A 175 20.15 11.91 -7.72
N TYR A 176 21.42 11.70 -7.32
CA TYR A 176 21.75 11.38 -5.93
C TYR A 176 21.44 12.55 -4.98
N LEU A 177 21.74 13.79 -5.39
CA LEU A 177 21.40 14.99 -4.63
C LEU A 177 19.88 15.17 -4.50
N ALA A 178 19.13 15.02 -5.60
CA ALA A 178 17.68 15.09 -5.57
C ALA A 178 17.07 14.01 -4.65
N THR A 179 17.62 12.79 -4.68
CA THR A 179 17.22 11.70 -3.77
C THR A 179 17.42 12.10 -2.31
N PHE A 180 18.62 12.56 -1.94
CA PHE A 180 18.93 12.94 -0.57
C PHE A 180 17.99 14.04 -0.05
N ILE A 181 17.84 15.11 -0.83
CA ILE A 181 17.08 16.30 -0.43
C ILE A 181 15.59 15.97 -0.33
N THR A 182 15.03 15.37 -1.38
CA THR A 182 13.59 15.14 -1.42
C THR A 182 13.16 14.10 -0.39
N VAL A 183 13.86 12.96 -0.28
CA VAL A 183 13.51 11.94 0.72
C VAL A 183 13.57 12.50 2.14
N ALA A 184 14.53 13.39 2.46
CA ALA A 184 14.58 14.04 3.77
C ALA A 184 13.32 14.90 4.04
N VAL A 185 12.90 15.71 3.06
CA VAL A 185 11.70 16.55 3.18
C VAL A 185 10.44 15.68 3.31
N LEU A 186 10.31 14.66 2.47
CA LEU A 186 9.18 13.73 2.49
C LEU A 186 9.06 13.04 3.86
N HIS A 187 10.16 12.44 4.32
CA HIS A 187 10.21 11.71 5.58
C HIS A 187 9.84 12.60 6.77
N ILE A 188 10.46 13.78 6.87
CA ILE A 188 10.21 14.69 7.99
C ILE A 188 8.76 15.16 8.02
N VAL A 189 8.20 15.55 6.86
CA VAL A 189 6.83 16.09 6.80
C VAL A 189 5.79 15.02 7.07
N ASN A 190 5.88 13.84 6.46
CA ASN A 190 4.86 12.80 6.64
C ASN A 190 4.88 12.16 8.05
N SER A 191 6.06 12.14 8.68
CA SER A 191 6.29 11.55 10.01
C SER A 191 6.18 12.59 11.13
N LEU A 192 5.51 13.72 10.87
CA LEU A 192 5.10 14.61 11.96
C LEU A 192 3.96 13.96 12.71
N GLU A 193 4.23 13.61 13.97
CA GLU A 193 3.30 12.89 14.83
C GLU A 193 3.53 13.26 16.30
N LEU A 194 2.47 13.16 17.09
CA LEU A 194 2.47 13.43 18.52
C LEU A 194 2.69 12.11 19.28
N PRO A 195 3.84 11.93 19.98
CA PRO A 195 4.09 10.73 20.76
C PRO A 195 3.16 10.61 21.97
N VAL A 196 2.58 9.42 22.16
CA VAL A 196 1.84 9.04 23.37
C VAL A 196 2.71 8.17 24.27
N SER A 197 3.47 7.25 23.67
CA SER A 197 4.43 6.38 24.36
C SER A 197 5.65 6.13 23.48
N LEU A 198 6.59 5.28 23.91
CA LEU A 198 7.75 4.90 23.09
C LEU A 198 7.34 4.21 21.77
N PHE A 199 6.22 3.49 21.75
CA PHE A 199 5.77 2.69 20.60
C PHE A 199 4.35 3.07 20.18
N LYS A 200 3.95 4.32 20.46
CA LYS A 200 2.67 4.85 20.00
C LYS A 200 2.73 6.34 19.75
N SER A 201 2.27 6.74 18.58
CA SER A 201 2.06 8.13 18.16
C SER A 201 0.68 8.31 17.48
N TYR A 202 0.31 9.57 17.25
CA TYR A 202 -0.78 9.95 16.35
C TYR A 202 -0.31 11.00 15.35
N SER A 203 -0.64 10.83 14.07
CA SER A 203 -0.33 11.79 13.00
C SER A 203 -0.83 13.18 13.37
N ILE A 204 -0.05 14.23 13.08
CA ILE A 204 -0.53 15.61 13.29
C ILE A 204 -1.65 16.01 12.31
N TYR A 205 -1.80 15.25 11.22
CA TYR A 205 -2.81 15.48 10.20
C TYR A 205 -4.00 14.54 10.41
N ALA A 206 -5.17 14.92 9.91
CA ALA A 206 -6.38 14.09 9.96
C ALA A 206 -7.00 13.86 8.58
N GLY A 207 -7.68 12.71 8.43
CA GLY A 207 -8.61 12.44 7.33
C GLY A 207 -8.07 12.79 5.94
N VAL A 208 -8.76 13.69 5.24
CA VAL A 208 -8.42 14.08 3.87
C VAL A 208 -7.03 14.75 3.76
N GLN A 209 -6.63 15.55 4.76
CA GLN A 209 -5.32 16.20 4.78
C GLN A 209 -4.22 15.15 4.95
N ASP A 210 -4.43 14.23 5.88
CA ASP A 210 -3.48 13.17 6.15
C ASP A 210 -3.34 12.23 4.94
N ALA A 211 -4.45 11.92 4.26
CA ALA A 211 -4.42 11.15 3.02
C ALA A 211 -3.61 11.86 1.92
N LEU A 212 -3.78 13.18 1.77
CA LEU A 212 -3.03 13.98 0.81
C LEU A 212 -1.53 13.99 1.13
N VAL A 213 -1.16 14.25 2.39
CA VAL A 213 0.25 14.24 2.84
C VAL A 213 0.84 12.84 2.67
N GLN A 214 0.09 11.80 3.01
CA GLN A 214 0.53 10.42 2.87
C GLN A 214 0.78 10.02 1.43
N TRP A 215 -0.06 10.42 0.46
CA TRP A 215 0.15 10.05 -0.93
C TRP A 215 1.08 11.01 -1.69
N TRP A 216 1.20 12.26 -1.24
CA TRP A 216 2.35 13.10 -1.57
C TRP A 216 3.64 12.41 -1.13
N TYR A 217 3.70 11.86 0.09
CA TYR A 217 4.83 11.06 0.56
C TYR A 217 5.02 9.77 -0.24
N GLY A 218 4.02 8.89 -0.27
CA GLY A 218 4.12 7.53 -0.82
C GLY A 218 4.46 7.52 -2.30
N HIS A 219 3.82 8.38 -3.10
CA HIS A 219 4.16 8.53 -4.51
C HIS A 219 5.61 9.00 -4.68
N ASN A 220 6.00 10.02 -3.92
CA ASN A 220 7.34 10.59 -4.03
C ASN A 220 8.41 9.74 -3.33
N ALA A 221 8.06 8.80 -2.47
CA ALA A 221 8.96 7.76 -1.98
C ALA A 221 9.34 6.83 -3.16
N VAL A 222 8.37 6.37 -3.95
CA VAL A 222 8.67 5.61 -5.18
C VAL A 222 9.45 6.46 -6.19
N ALA A 223 9.12 7.74 -6.32
CA ALA A 223 9.83 8.67 -7.20
C ALA A 223 11.30 8.88 -6.79
N PHE A 224 11.52 9.32 -5.55
CA PHE A 224 12.83 9.81 -5.11
C PHE A 224 13.67 8.75 -4.39
N PHE A 225 13.09 7.62 -4.02
CA PHE A 225 13.82 6.47 -3.49
C PHE A 225 13.95 5.35 -4.53
N LEU A 226 12.92 5.04 -5.32
CA LEU A 226 12.97 3.92 -6.28
C LEU A 226 13.22 4.35 -7.73
N THR A 227 13.02 5.62 -8.10
CA THR A 227 13.28 6.11 -9.46
C THR A 227 14.55 6.93 -9.55
N THR A 228 14.67 8.04 -8.82
CA THR A 228 15.81 8.96 -8.99
C THR A 228 17.17 8.33 -8.71
N PRO A 229 17.45 7.62 -7.60
CA PRO A 229 18.79 7.08 -7.39
C PRO A 229 19.11 5.96 -8.38
N PHE A 230 18.11 5.17 -8.78
CA PHE A 230 18.27 4.17 -9.82
C PHE A 230 18.52 4.77 -11.21
N LEU A 231 17.96 5.95 -11.52
CA LEU A 231 18.36 6.73 -12.69
C LEU A 231 19.82 7.19 -12.57
N GLY A 232 20.26 7.65 -11.40
CA GLY A 232 21.67 7.98 -11.17
C GLY A 232 22.61 6.79 -11.39
N ILE A 233 22.22 5.63 -10.87
CA ILE A 233 22.89 4.34 -11.09
C ILE A 233 22.92 4.00 -12.58
N MET A 234 21.78 4.09 -13.28
CA MET A 234 21.68 3.86 -14.72
C MET A 234 22.66 4.75 -15.49
N TYR A 235 22.72 6.05 -15.16
CA TYR A 235 23.64 7.01 -15.77
C TYR A 235 25.12 6.68 -15.55
N TYR A 236 25.46 5.96 -14.49
CA TYR A 236 26.82 5.49 -14.27
C TYR A 236 27.08 4.15 -14.96
N PHE A 237 26.25 3.13 -14.72
CA PHE A 237 26.56 1.76 -15.11
C PHE A 237 26.30 1.48 -16.59
N ILE A 238 25.25 2.02 -17.23
CA ILE A 238 25.01 1.74 -18.66
C ILE A 238 26.18 2.21 -19.53
N PRO A 239 26.63 3.48 -19.45
CA PRO A 239 27.80 3.93 -20.22
C PRO A 239 29.06 3.14 -19.91
N LYS A 240 29.26 2.77 -18.63
CA LYS A 240 30.46 2.06 -18.16
C LYS A 240 30.52 0.60 -18.60
N VAL A 241 29.39 -0.11 -18.60
CA VAL A 241 29.31 -1.50 -19.01
C VAL A 241 29.33 -1.60 -20.54
N ALA A 242 28.60 -0.73 -21.24
CA ALA A 242 28.55 -0.72 -22.69
C ALA A 242 29.80 -0.11 -23.35
N ASN A 243 30.64 0.58 -22.57
CA ASN A 243 31.77 1.37 -23.06
C ASN A 243 31.35 2.36 -24.16
N ARG A 244 30.24 3.08 -23.93
CA ARG A 244 29.67 4.06 -24.85
C ARG A 244 29.43 5.38 -24.12
N PRO A 245 29.54 6.53 -24.81
CA PRO A 245 29.15 7.81 -24.22
C PRO A 245 27.64 7.86 -23.97
N VAL A 246 27.21 8.66 -22.99
CA VAL A 246 25.79 8.96 -22.77
C VAL A 246 25.21 9.56 -24.05
N PHE A 247 24.01 9.12 -24.44
CA PHE A 247 23.37 9.51 -25.69
C PHE A 247 23.14 11.03 -25.81
N SER A 248 22.41 11.64 -24.87
CA SER A 248 22.07 13.06 -24.95
C SER A 248 22.19 13.77 -23.60
N TYR A 249 23.22 14.61 -23.50
CA TYR A 249 23.39 15.51 -22.35
C TYR A 249 22.27 16.56 -22.25
N ARG A 250 21.77 17.10 -23.38
CA ARG A 250 20.63 18.04 -23.34
C ARG A 250 19.36 17.38 -22.81
N LEU A 251 19.09 16.15 -23.25
CA LEU A 251 17.97 15.37 -22.71
C LEU A 251 18.18 15.10 -21.22
N SER A 252 19.43 14.85 -20.80
CA SER A 252 19.82 14.69 -19.38
C SER A 252 19.53 15.92 -18.50
N ILE A 253 19.58 17.14 -19.07
CA ILE A 253 19.15 18.36 -18.37
C ILE A 253 17.62 18.45 -18.29
N ILE A 254 16.95 18.33 -19.43
CA ILE A 254 15.50 18.54 -19.54
C ILE A 254 14.77 17.52 -18.68
N HIS A 255 15.12 16.25 -18.82
CA HIS A 255 14.42 15.20 -18.09
C HIS A 255 14.70 15.28 -16.59
N PHE A 256 15.89 15.69 -16.13
CA PHE A 256 16.19 15.81 -14.71
C PHE A 256 15.29 16.87 -14.05
N TRP A 257 15.33 18.12 -14.56
CA TRP A 257 14.58 19.21 -13.95
C TRP A 257 13.06 19.04 -14.08
N ALA A 258 12.60 18.57 -15.23
CA ALA A 258 11.18 18.28 -15.42
C ALA A 258 10.72 17.10 -14.54
N LEU A 259 11.52 16.04 -14.40
CA LEU A 259 11.17 14.91 -13.53
C LEU A 259 11.08 15.37 -12.08
N VAL A 260 12.12 16.03 -11.55
CA VAL A 260 12.16 16.48 -10.16
C VAL A 260 11.02 17.44 -9.82
N PHE A 261 10.68 18.35 -10.73
CA PHE A 261 9.59 19.30 -10.50
C PHE A 261 8.20 18.66 -10.62
N LEU A 262 7.96 17.85 -11.65
CA LEU A 262 6.62 17.33 -11.97
C LEU A 262 6.22 16.15 -11.07
N TYR A 263 7.16 15.34 -10.58
CA TYR A 263 6.83 14.17 -9.75
C TYR A 263 6.12 14.54 -8.44
N ILE A 264 6.49 15.67 -7.85
CA ILE A 264 5.96 16.11 -6.55
C ILE A 264 4.43 16.21 -6.55
N TRP A 265 3.84 16.56 -7.69
CA TRP A 265 2.41 16.83 -7.87
C TRP A 265 1.56 15.59 -8.12
N ALA A 266 2.17 14.41 -8.29
CA ALA A 266 1.45 13.22 -8.73
C ALA A 266 0.80 12.43 -7.56
N GLY A 267 1.01 12.86 -6.31
CA GLY A 267 0.37 12.26 -5.12
C GLY A 267 -1.14 12.02 -5.25
N PRO A 268 -1.96 12.98 -5.71
CA PRO A 268 -3.42 12.85 -5.74
C PRO A 268 -3.94 11.77 -6.70
N HIS A 269 -3.08 11.20 -7.58
CA HIS A 269 -3.52 10.12 -8.45
C HIS A 269 -3.83 8.80 -7.70
N HIS A 270 -3.42 8.71 -6.43
CA HIS A 270 -3.76 7.61 -5.53
C HIS A 270 -5.15 7.81 -4.91
N LEU A 271 -5.70 9.02 -5.02
CA LEU A 271 -6.89 9.48 -4.31
C LEU A 271 -8.03 9.84 -5.26
N LEU A 272 -8.01 9.30 -6.48
CA LEU A 272 -9.05 9.57 -7.47
C LEU A 272 -10.36 8.88 -7.08
N TYR A 273 -11.45 9.64 -7.19
CA TYR A 273 -12.79 9.26 -6.71
C TYR A 273 -12.86 8.95 -5.21
N THR A 274 -11.94 9.50 -4.42
CA THR A 274 -12.02 9.44 -2.96
C THR A 274 -12.72 10.69 -2.41
N ALA A 275 -12.71 10.86 -1.08
CA ALA A 275 -13.18 12.07 -0.42
C ALA A 275 -12.24 13.29 -0.62
N LEU A 276 -11.10 13.11 -1.30
CA LEU A 276 -10.21 14.23 -1.67
C LEU A 276 -10.92 15.23 -2.60
N PRO A 277 -10.74 16.55 -2.44
CA PRO A 277 -11.31 17.56 -3.32
C PRO A 277 -10.98 17.36 -4.81
N GLU A 278 -11.96 17.65 -5.66
CA GLU A 278 -11.88 17.41 -7.11
C GLU A 278 -10.74 18.16 -7.81
N TRP A 279 -10.42 19.37 -7.34
CA TRP A 279 -9.34 20.18 -7.90
C TRP A 279 -7.97 19.53 -7.68
N ALA A 280 -7.74 18.95 -6.50
CA ALA A 280 -6.49 18.27 -6.16
C ALA A 280 -6.35 16.97 -6.96
N GLN A 281 -7.43 16.20 -7.07
CA GLN A 281 -7.47 15.02 -7.94
C GLN A 281 -7.11 15.37 -9.40
N SER A 282 -7.71 16.44 -9.94
CA SER A 282 -7.47 16.88 -11.32
C SER A 282 -6.02 17.33 -11.55
N LEU A 283 -5.42 17.99 -10.56
CA LEU A 283 -4.01 18.38 -10.56
C LEU A 283 -3.11 17.14 -10.68
N GLY A 284 -3.34 16.12 -9.84
CA GLY A 284 -2.60 14.87 -9.88
C GLY A 284 -2.70 14.15 -11.23
N VAL A 285 -3.88 14.16 -11.86
CA VAL A 285 -4.08 13.60 -13.22
C VAL A 285 -3.21 14.33 -14.25
N VAL A 286 -3.29 15.66 -14.31
CA VAL A 286 -2.58 16.47 -15.31
C VAL A 286 -1.07 16.29 -15.18
N PHE A 287 -0.54 16.41 -13.97
CA PHE A 287 0.90 16.27 -13.75
C PHE A 287 1.41 14.85 -13.97
N SER A 288 0.59 13.82 -13.66
CA SER A 288 0.93 12.43 -14.00
C SER A 288 1.07 12.21 -15.50
N ILE A 289 0.18 12.79 -16.32
CA ILE A 289 0.31 12.70 -17.79
C ILE A 289 1.58 13.41 -18.28
N MET A 290 1.85 14.61 -17.76
CA MET A 290 3.06 15.37 -18.10
C MET A 290 4.33 14.60 -17.73
N LEU A 291 4.28 13.74 -16.72
CA LEU A 291 5.40 12.94 -16.22
C LEU A 291 5.88 11.86 -17.20
N ILE A 292 5.09 11.51 -18.22
CA ILE A 292 5.52 10.56 -19.27
C ILE A 292 6.80 11.07 -19.95
N ALA A 293 6.82 12.34 -20.37
CA ALA A 293 7.92 12.91 -21.13
C ALA A 293 9.28 12.90 -20.39
N PRO A 294 9.40 13.41 -19.15
CA PRO A 294 10.66 13.36 -18.42
C PRO A 294 11.03 11.94 -17.99
N SER A 295 10.06 11.07 -17.69
CA SER A 295 10.36 9.68 -17.34
C SER A 295 10.95 8.92 -18.53
N TRP A 296 10.30 9.00 -19.69
CA TRP A 296 10.84 8.41 -20.92
C TRP A 296 12.15 9.07 -21.37
N GLY A 297 12.41 10.33 -21.00
CA GLY A 297 13.73 10.93 -21.16
C GLY A 297 14.86 10.12 -20.50
N GLY A 298 14.58 9.51 -19.34
CA GLY A 298 15.49 8.57 -18.69
C GLY A 298 15.66 7.27 -19.48
N MET A 299 14.54 6.64 -19.87
CA MET A 299 14.56 5.40 -20.67
C MET A 299 15.32 5.58 -21.99
N ILE A 300 14.99 6.63 -22.73
CA ILE A 300 15.60 6.95 -24.03
C ILE A 300 17.09 7.19 -23.87
N ASN A 301 17.52 7.95 -22.86
CA ASN A 301 18.96 8.13 -22.59
C ASN A 301 19.66 6.81 -22.27
N GLY A 302 19.04 5.95 -21.45
CA GLY A 302 19.61 4.64 -21.12
C GLY A 302 19.73 3.73 -22.34
N LEU A 303 18.63 3.49 -23.07
CA LEU A 303 18.61 2.53 -24.18
C LEU A 303 19.38 3.04 -25.41
N LEU A 304 19.30 4.34 -25.75
CA LEU A 304 20.03 4.87 -26.90
C LEU A 304 21.53 5.01 -26.65
N THR A 305 22.01 4.98 -25.41
CA THR A 305 23.44 4.82 -25.12
C THR A 305 23.98 3.47 -25.60
N LEU A 306 23.13 2.44 -25.72
CA LEU A 306 23.51 1.14 -26.27
C LEU A 306 23.53 1.12 -27.81
N ARG A 307 23.26 2.24 -28.49
CA ARG A 307 23.30 2.31 -29.96
C ARG A 307 24.67 1.86 -30.48
N GLY A 308 24.68 0.81 -31.29
CA GLY A 308 25.91 0.18 -31.80
C GLY A 308 26.61 -0.77 -30.82
N ALA A 309 25.97 -1.14 -29.71
CA ALA A 309 26.43 -2.16 -28.76
C ALA A 309 25.33 -3.18 -28.39
N TRP A 310 24.23 -3.22 -29.15
CA TRP A 310 23.09 -4.12 -28.89
C TRP A 310 23.45 -5.60 -29.02
N ASP A 311 24.42 -5.92 -29.87
CA ASP A 311 25.01 -7.25 -30.01
C ASP A 311 25.62 -7.75 -28.69
N THR A 312 26.20 -6.87 -27.87
CA THR A 312 26.80 -7.25 -26.57
C THR A 312 25.75 -7.62 -25.50
N VAL A 313 24.49 -7.21 -25.68
CA VAL A 313 23.40 -7.52 -24.74
C VAL A 313 23.11 -9.02 -24.71
N ARG A 314 23.24 -9.74 -25.83
CA ARG A 314 23.00 -11.19 -25.86
C ARG A 314 24.07 -11.98 -25.09
N GLU A 315 25.26 -11.40 -24.91
CA GLU A 315 26.43 -12.04 -24.30
C GLU A 315 26.57 -11.68 -22.82
N SER A 316 26.39 -10.40 -22.46
CA SER A 316 26.60 -9.92 -21.10
C SER A 316 25.33 -10.03 -20.24
N PRO A 317 25.32 -10.85 -19.17
CA PRO A 317 24.17 -10.91 -18.26
C PRO A 317 23.93 -9.56 -17.55
N VAL A 318 24.98 -8.78 -17.31
CA VAL A 318 24.86 -7.42 -16.74
C VAL A 318 24.04 -6.53 -17.66
N LEU A 319 24.34 -6.52 -18.97
CA LEU A 319 23.58 -5.73 -19.94
C LEU A 319 22.14 -6.23 -20.10
N LYS A 320 21.90 -7.55 -20.02
CA LYS A 320 20.53 -8.09 -20.04
C LYS A 320 19.68 -7.52 -18.92
N PHE A 321 20.20 -7.53 -17.69
CA PHE A 321 19.52 -6.97 -16.52
C PHE A 321 19.32 -5.45 -16.62
N LEU A 322 20.33 -4.71 -17.11
CA LEU A 322 20.20 -3.25 -17.33
C LEU A 322 19.14 -2.93 -18.38
N VAL A 323 19.13 -3.64 -19.50
CA VAL A 323 18.16 -3.42 -20.59
C VAL A 323 16.75 -3.74 -20.14
N ILE A 324 16.51 -4.92 -19.56
CA ILE A 324 15.16 -5.29 -19.12
C ILE A 324 14.66 -4.34 -18.02
N GLY A 325 15.55 -3.90 -17.13
CA GLY A 325 15.21 -2.94 -16.09
C GLY A 325 14.81 -1.59 -16.67
N VAL A 326 15.59 -1.02 -17.58
CA VAL A 326 15.25 0.26 -18.23
C VAL A 326 13.99 0.15 -19.10
N THR A 327 13.78 -0.98 -19.77
CA THR A 327 12.53 -1.23 -20.52
C THR A 327 11.34 -1.28 -19.57
N ALA A 328 11.43 -2.01 -18.46
CA ALA A 328 10.37 -2.08 -17.47
C ALA A 328 10.09 -0.72 -16.83
N TYR A 329 11.13 0.07 -16.56
CA TYR A 329 10.99 1.47 -16.13
C TYR A 329 10.18 2.30 -17.14
N GLY A 330 10.49 2.19 -18.43
CA GLY A 330 9.70 2.85 -19.48
C GLY A 330 8.25 2.39 -19.54
N MET A 331 8.00 1.09 -19.37
CA MET A 331 6.66 0.51 -19.33
C MET A 331 5.87 0.99 -18.11
N SER A 332 6.43 0.89 -16.90
CA SER A 332 5.77 1.31 -15.66
C SER A 332 5.54 2.82 -15.66
N THR A 333 6.47 3.63 -16.17
CA THR A 333 6.30 5.10 -16.25
C THR A 333 5.43 5.57 -17.41
N PHE A 334 4.94 4.66 -18.24
CA PHE A 334 3.82 4.91 -19.14
C PHE A 334 2.51 4.44 -18.51
N GLU A 335 2.52 3.24 -17.94
CA GLU A 335 1.38 2.64 -17.26
C GLU A 335 0.87 3.49 -16.09
N GLY A 336 1.75 3.99 -15.23
CA GLY A 336 1.38 4.83 -14.08
C GLY A 336 0.55 6.05 -14.49
N PRO A 337 1.03 6.87 -15.46
CA PRO A 337 0.24 7.95 -16.05
C PRO A 337 -1.10 7.52 -16.67
N MET A 338 -1.17 6.32 -17.25
CA MET A 338 -2.46 5.78 -17.74
C MET A 338 -3.40 5.45 -16.58
N MET A 339 -2.91 4.82 -15.52
CA MET A 339 -3.67 4.54 -14.29
C MET A 339 -4.06 5.80 -13.52
N ALA A 340 -3.36 6.92 -13.75
CA ALA A 340 -3.70 8.22 -13.19
C ALA A 340 -4.85 8.93 -13.94
N LEU A 341 -5.27 8.43 -15.11
CA LEU A 341 -6.48 8.93 -15.75
C LEU A 341 -7.69 8.45 -14.97
N LYS A 342 -8.61 9.35 -14.62
CA LYS A 342 -9.79 9.00 -13.80
C LYS A 342 -10.57 7.79 -14.33
N ASN A 343 -10.87 7.74 -15.63
CA ASN A 343 -11.59 6.61 -16.23
C ASN A 343 -10.83 5.26 -16.12
N VAL A 344 -9.51 5.26 -16.20
CA VAL A 344 -8.68 4.06 -16.03
C VAL A 344 -8.51 3.72 -14.55
N ASN A 345 -8.34 4.73 -13.69
CA ASN A 345 -8.27 4.59 -12.25
C ASN A 345 -9.56 3.98 -11.68
N ALA A 346 -10.72 4.37 -12.21
CA ALA A 346 -12.01 3.79 -11.87
C ALA A 346 -12.03 2.27 -12.06
N LEU A 347 -11.16 1.72 -12.93
CA LEU A 347 -11.00 0.29 -13.14
C LEU A 347 -9.85 -0.33 -12.32
N THR A 348 -8.74 0.38 -12.17
CA THR A 348 -7.48 -0.17 -11.62
C THR A 348 -7.34 0.05 -10.10
N HIS A 349 -7.94 1.09 -9.55
CA HIS A 349 -7.84 1.43 -8.14
C HIS A 349 -8.60 0.41 -7.28
N TYR A 350 -7.94 0.00 -6.18
CA TYR A 350 -8.27 -1.10 -5.27
C TYR A 350 -8.10 -2.52 -5.80
N THR A 351 -7.74 -2.70 -7.08
CA THR A 351 -7.58 -4.04 -7.67
C THR A 351 -6.14 -4.51 -7.65
N ASP A 352 -5.92 -5.80 -7.97
CA ASP A 352 -4.59 -6.38 -8.17
C ASP A 352 -3.83 -5.77 -9.36
N TYR A 353 -4.47 -4.92 -10.17
CA TYR A 353 -3.78 -4.17 -11.23
C TYR A 353 -2.70 -3.23 -10.63
N THR A 354 -2.99 -2.57 -9.51
CA THR A 354 -1.99 -1.76 -8.81
C THR A 354 -0.81 -2.59 -8.32
N ILE A 355 -1.07 -3.82 -7.86
CA ILE A 355 -0.01 -4.74 -7.42
C ILE A 355 0.86 -5.17 -8.60
N ALA A 356 0.26 -5.40 -9.77
CA ALA A 356 0.97 -5.70 -11.01
C ALA A 356 1.90 -4.55 -11.42
N HIS A 357 1.39 -3.32 -11.43
CA HIS A 357 2.15 -2.10 -11.73
C HIS A 357 3.36 -1.94 -10.80
N VAL A 358 3.13 -2.05 -9.48
CA VAL A 358 4.19 -1.94 -8.47
C VAL A 358 5.27 -2.99 -8.69
N HIS A 359 4.89 -4.25 -8.91
CA HIS A 359 5.87 -5.34 -9.05
C HIS A 359 6.60 -5.33 -10.41
N MET A 360 6.01 -4.78 -11.46
CA MET A 360 6.72 -4.54 -12.72
C MET A 360 7.92 -3.59 -12.48
N GLY A 361 7.69 -2.47 -11.79
CA GLY A 361 8.76 -1.56 -11.40
C GLY A 361 9.75 -2.18 -10.40
N ALA A 362 9.25 -2.71 -9.28
CA ALA A 362 10.10 -3.20 -8.21
C ALA A 362 10.98 -4.39 -8.62
N LEU A 363 10.43 -5.38 -9.32
CA LEU A 363 11.17 -6.61 -9.65
C LEU A 363 12.08 -6.42 -10.87
N ALA A 364 11.62 -5.72 -11.90
CA ALA A 364 12.37 -5.59 -13.16
C ALA A 364 13.27 -4.36 -13.17
N TRP A 365 12.77 -3.17 -12.83
CA TRP A 365 13.58 -1.95 -12.78
C TRP A 365 14.53 -1.97 -11.58
N ASN A 366 14.00 -1.96 -10.35
CA ASN A 366 14.86 -1.89 -9.15
C ASN A 366 15.66 -3.17 -8.95
N GLY A 367 15.01 -4.34 -9.00
CA GLY A 367 15.66 -5.63 -8.90
C GLY A 367 16.69 -5.85 -10.02
N GLY A 368 16.32 -5.58 -11.27
CA GLY A 368 17.22 -5.75 -12.41
C GLY A 368 18.49 -4.90 -12.33
N LEU A 369 18.37 -3.60 -12.04
CA LEU A 369 19.56 -2.74 -11.86
C LEU A 369 20.39 -3.18 -10.65
N SER A 370 19.76 -3.62 -9.56
CA SER A 370 20.47 -4.14 -8.37
C SER A 370 21.30 -5.38 -8.71
N PHE A 371 20.71 -6.34 -9.42
CA PHE A 371 21.43 -7.54 -9.87
C PHE A 371 22.53 -7.23 -10.88
N ALA A 372 22.30 -6.29 -11.80
CA ALA A 372 23.33 -5.82 -12.72
C ALA A 372 24.54 -5.22 -11.97
N MET A 373 24.28 -4.37 -10.97
CA MET A 373 25.34 -3.80 -10.13
C MET A 373 26.13 -4.88 -9.41
N LEU A 374 25.46 -5.87 -8.80
CA LEU A 374 26.13 -6.99 -8.12
C LEU A 374 27.05 -7.76 -9.06
N TYR A 375 26.54 -8.13 -10.24
CA TYR A 375 27.33 -8.85 -11.24
C TYR A 375 28.46 -8.02 -11.87
N TYR A 376 28.37 -6.68 -11.83
CA TYR A 376 29.41 -5.80 -12.34
C TYR A 376 30.48 -5.44 -11.31
N ILE A 377 30.07 -5.06 -10.10
CA ILE A 377 30.95 -4.51 -9.07
C ILE A 377 31.72 -5.62 -8.36
N ILE A 378 31.06 -6.72 -7.98
CA ILE A 378 31.69 -7.73 -7.13
C ILE A 378 32.94 -8.36 -7.78
N PRO A 379 32.91 -8.83 -9.04
CA PRO A 379 34.13 -9.35 -9.67
C PRO A 379 35.29 -8.33 -9.67
N LYS A 380 34.98 -7.05 -9.89
CA LYS A 380 35.96 -5.96 -9.92
C LYS A 380 36.62 -5.72 -8.55
N ILE A 381 35.82 -5.57 -7.49
CA ILE A 381 36.38 -5.28 -6.16
C ILE A 381 37.08 -6.50 -5.55
N TYR A 382 36.82 -7.72 -6.04
CA TYR A 382 37.55 -8.94 -5.66
C TYR A 382 38.66 -9.33 -6.64
N ARG A 383 38.91 -8.53 -7.69
CA ARG A 383 39.95 -8.76 -8.71
C ARG A 383 39.91 -10.17 -9.32
N THR A 384 38.71 -10.63 -9.66
CA THR A 384 38.48 -11.93 -10.28
C THR A 384 37.41 -11.81 -11.37
N GLU A 385 37.31 -12.84 -12.20
CA GLU A 385 36.15 -13.01 -13.09
C GLU A 385 34.96 -13.56 -12.31
N LEU A 386 33.75 -13.37 -12.88
CA LEU A 386 32.53 -13.93 -12.31
C LEU A 386 32.60 -15.46 -12.31
N PHE A 387 32.30 -16.09 -11.17
CA PHE A 387 32.37 -17.54 -10.99
C PHE A 387 31.62 -18.32 -12.08
N SER A 388 30.40 -17.89 -12.43
CA SER A 388 29.65 -18.49 -13.53
C SER A 388 28.75 -17.50 -14.26
N VAL A 389 29.11 -17.19 -15.51
CA VAL A 389 28.25 -16.46 -16.45
C VAL A 389 26.99 -17.26 -16.79
N LYS A 390 27.06 -18.59 -16.79
CA LYS A 390 25.91 -19.47 -17.03
C LYS A 390 24.87 -19.32 -15.92
N LEU A 391 25.28 -19.33 -14.64
CA LEU A 391 24.37 -19.11 -13.52
C LEU A 391 23.76 -17.72 -13.55
N ALA A 392 24.52 -16.69 -13.95
CA ALA A 392 23.98 -15.34 -14.12
C ALA A 392 22.90 -15.27 -15.22
N ASN A 393 23.06 -16.03 -16.31
CA ASN A 393 22.03 -16.14 -17.35
C ASN A 393 20.80 -16.93 -16.89
N ILE A 394 20.98 -17.99 -16.11
CA ILE A 394 19.86 -18.74 -15.51
C ILE A 394 19.10 -17.84 -14.54
N HIS A 395 19.80 -17.08 -13.70
CA HIS A 395 19.20 -16.06 -12.83
C HIS A 395 18.37 -15.06 -13.67
N PHE A 396 18.94 -14.49 -14.73
CA PHE A 396 18.22 -13.57 -15.61
C PHE A 396 16.90 -14.17 -16.11
N TRP A 397 16.93 -15.38 -16.69
CA TRP A 397 15.72 -15.99 -17.22
C TRP A 397 14.71 -16.38 -16.13
N ALA A 398 15.17 -16.90 -14.99
CA ALA A 398 14.30 -17.21 -13.85
C ALA A 398 13.61 -15.96 -13.31
N ALA A 399 14.35 -14.85 -13.16
CA ALA A 399 13.80 -13.57 -12.73
C ALA A 399 12.80 -13.02 -13.76
N THR A 400 13.15 -12.99 -15.05
CA THR A 400 12.26 -12.49 -16.12
C THR A 400 10.99 -13.32 -16.25
N LEU A 401 11.08 -14.66 -16.25
CA LEU A 401 9.90 -15.52 -16.27
C LEU A 401 9.08 -15.36 -14.99
N GLY A 402 9.72 -15.26 -13.83
CA GLY A 402 9.06 -14.99 -12.56
C GLY A 402 8.24 -13.70 -12.59
N ILE A 403 8.81 -12.60 -13.10
CA ILE A 403 8.11 -11.33 -13.32
C ILE A 403 6.90 -11.50 -14.23
N ILE A 404 7.04 -12.22 -15.35
CA ILE A 404 5.94 -12.43 -16.31
C ILE A 404 4.77 -13.18 -15.65
N PHE A 405 5.04 -14.29 -14.96
CA PHE A 405 4.00 -15.05 -14.25
C PHE A 405 3.34 -14.23 -13.15
N TYR A 406 4.11 -13.38 -12.46
CA TYR A 406 3.60 -12.50 -11.42
C TYR A 406 2.71 -11.40 -12.00
N VAL A 407 3.23 -10.59 -12.91
CA VAL A 407 2.58 -9.37 -13.37
C VAL A 407 1.37 -9.68 -14.26
N LEU A 408 1.48 -10.64 -15.17
CA LEU A 408 0.34 -11.00 -16.03
C LEU A 408 -0.83 -11.54 -15.22
N SER A 409 -0.58 -12.42 -14.24
CA SER A 409 -1.67 -12.94 -13.40
C SER A 409 -2.36 -11.83 -12.60
N MET A 410 -1.60 -10.85 -12.11
CA MET A 410 -2.15 -9.71 -11.37
C MET A 410 -2.91 -8.71 -12.27
N TYR A 411 -2.47 -8.48 -13.52
CA TYR A 411 -3.26 -7.70 -14.48
C TYR A 411 -4.60 -8.38 -14.78
N PHE A 412 -4.59 -9.68 -15.08
CA PHE A 412 -5.83 -10.44 -15.29
C PHE A 412 -6.73 -10.39 -14.05
N GLY A 413 -6.17 -10.65 -12.86
CA GLY A 413 -6.92 -10.55 -11.61
C GLY A 413 -7.54 -9.18 -11.38
N GLY A 414 -6.78 -8.11 -11.65
CA GLY A 414 -7.24 -6.73 -11.48
C GLY A 414 -8.36 -6.33 -12.43
N ILE A 415 -8.27 -6.72 -13.71
CA ILE A 415 -9.34 -6.48 -14.68
C ILE A 415 -10.58 -7.32 -14.34
N THR A 416 -10.41 -8.60 -13.99
CA THR A 416 -11.52 -9.46 -13.56
C THR A 416 -12.23 -8.88 -12.34
N GLN A 417 -11.49 -8.43 -11.32
CA GLN A 417 -12.06 -7.76 -10.15
C GLN A 417 -12.93 -6.58 -10.55
N SER A 418 -12.37 -5.68 -11.36
CA SER A 418 -13.05 -4.46 -11.78
C SER A 418 -14.34 -4.72 -12.57
N LEU A 419 -14.29 -5.64 -13.53
CA LEU A 419 -15.44 -6.00 -14.35
C LEU A 419 -16.54 -6.63 -13.51
N MET A 420 -16.22 -7.59 -12.64
CA MET A 420 -17.20 -8.21 -11.75
C MET A 420 -17.80 -7.20 -10.76
N TRP A 421 -17.00 -6.30 -10.20
CA TRP A 421 -17.51 -5.31 -9.25
C TRP A 421 -18.50 -4.34 -9.88
N LYS A 422 -18.38 -4.06 -11.18
CA LYS A 422 -19.18 -3.06 -11.93
C LYS A 422 -20.27 -3.66 -12.80
N GLU A 423 -20.41 -4.98 -12.87
CA GLU A 423 -21.39 -5.62 -13.74
C GLU A 423 -22.80 -5.55 -13.15
N PHE A 424 -23.75 -5.08 -13.97
CA PHE A 424 -25.17 -5.02 -13.64
C PHE A 424 -25.96 -5.95 -14.57
N THR A 425 -27.06 -6.51 -14.08
CA THR A 425 -28.04 -7.24 -14.88
C THR A 425 -28.93 -6.28 -15.68
N ASP A 426 -29.75 -6.81 -16.58
CA ASP A 426 -30.69 -6.01 -17.38
C ASP A 426 -31.75 -5.32 -16.50
N GLU A 427 -32.07 -5.91 -15.34
CA GLU A 427 -32.93 -5.33 -14.30
C GLU A 427 -32.24 -4.22 -13.50
N GLY A 428 -30.95 -3.99 -13.74
CA GLY A 428 -30.17 -2.97 -13.07
C GLY A 428 -29.70 -3.34 -11.67
N LEU A 429 -29.65 -4.63 -11.31
CA LEU A 429 -29.06 -5.10 -10.05
C LEU A 429 -27.59 -5.48 -10.24
N LEU A 430 -26.77 -5.41 -9.20
CA LEU A 430 -25.40 -5.93 -9.25
C LEU A 430 -25.40 -7.44 -9.55
N ARG A 431 -24.66 -7.86 -10.58
CA ARG A 431 -24.56 -9.28 -10.95
C ARG A 431 -23.82 -10.11 -9.91
N TYR A 432 -22.76 -9.53 -9.34
CA TYR A 432 -21.95 -10.16 -8.29
C TYR A 432 -22.05 -9.31 -7.03
N PRO A 433 -23.16 -9.33 -6.30
CA PRO A 433 -23.39 -8.43 -5.17
C PRO A 433 -22.56 -8.84 -3.93
N ASN A 434 -22.13 -10.10 -3.83
CA ASN A 434 -21.22 -10.56 -2.79
C ASN A 434 -19.77 -10.39 -3.24
N PHE A 435 -18.98 -9.64 -2.47
CA PHE A 435 -17.56 -9.40 -2.78
C PHE A 435 -16.75 -10.71 -2.86
N LEU A 436 -17.14 -11.73 -2.09
CA LEU A 436 -16.44 -13.02 -2.01
C LEU A 436 -16.47 -13.80 -3.34
N GLU A 437 -17.49 -13.61 -4.18
CA GLU A 437 -17.57 -14.23 -5.50
C GLU A 437 -16.38 -13.82 -6.37
N THR A 438 -16.00 -12.54 -6.32
CA THR A 438 -14.84 -12.06 -7.07
C THR A 438 -13.54 -12.62 -6.50
N VAL A 439 -13.41 -12.69 -5.18
CA VAL A 439 -12.20 -13.20 -4.51
C VAL A 439 -11.97 -14.67 -4.86
N THR A 440 -13.01 -15.49 -4.79
CA THR A 440 -12.94 -16.91 -5.13
C THR A 440 -12.64 -17.13 -6.62
N GLN A 441 -13.15 -16.26 -7.50
CA GLN A 441 -12.89 -16.32 -8.94
C GLN A 441 -11.43 -16.06 -9.31
N ILE A 442 -10.71 -15.22 -8.57
CA ILE A 442 -9.32 -14.84 -8.87
C ILE A 442 -8.26 -15.71 -8.18
N MET A 443 -8.66 -16.74 -7.43
CA MET A 443 -7.72 -17.65 -6.76
C MET A 443 -6.64 -18.25 -7.69
N PRO A 444 -6.93 -18.62 -8.96
CA PRO A 444 -5.89 -19.06 -9.89
C PRO A 444 -4.81 -18.01 -10.13
N MET A 445 -5.15 -16.71 -10.13
CA MET A 445 -4.20 -15.62 -10.29
C MET A 445 -3.29 -15.50 -9.07
N TYR A 446 -3.81 -15.69 -7.85
CA TYR A 446 -2.98 -15.75 -6.64
C TYR A 446 -2.02 -16.94 -6.64
N ALA A 447 -2.45 -18.11 -7.11
CA ALA A 447 -1.57 -19.26 -7.26
C ALA A 447 -0.46 -19.01 -8.30
N LEU A 448 -0.77 -18.40 -9.44
CA LEU A 448 0.24 -18.05 -10.45
C LEU A 448 1.23 -16.98 -9.96
N ARG A 449 0.77 -16.04 -9.13
CA ARG A 449 1.66 -15.07 -8.47
C ARG A 449 2.67 -15.78 -7.56
N VAL A 450 2.26 -16.80 -6.81
CA VAL A 450 3.17 -17.63 -5.99
C VAL A 450 4.22 -18.32 -6.87
N VAL A 451 3.82 -18.89 -8.02
CA VAL A 451 4.76 -19.49 -8.98
C VAL A 451 5.76 -18.45 -9.50
N GLY A 452 5.29 -17.25 -9.86
CA GLY A 452 6.16 -16.15 -10.29
C GLY A 452 7.18 -15.74 -9.20
N GLY A 453 6.71 -15.61 -7.96
CA GLY A 453 7.56 -15.33 -6.79
C GLY A 453 8.61 -16.41 -6.53
N LEU A 454 8.23 -17.68 -6.64
CA LEU A 454 9.14 -18.83 -6.49
C LEU A 454 10.25 -18.84 -7.55
N LEU A 455 9.93 -18.53 -8.81
CA LEU A 455 10.92 -18.42 -9.87
C LEU A 455 11.90 -17.26 -9.61
N TYR A 456 11.38 -16.11 -9.19
CA TYR A 456 12.19 -14.93 -8.91
C TYR A 456 13.15 -15.16 -7.74
N ILE A 457 12.66 -15.70 -6.60
CA ILE A 457 13.50 -15.99 -5.44
C ILE A 457 14.53 -17.09 -5.75
N THR A 458 14.18 -18.10 -6.55
CA THR A 458 15.14 -19.12 -7.02
C THR A 458 16.27 -18.46 -7.80
N GLY A 459 15.93 -17.55 -8.71
CA GLY A 459 16.91 -16.72 -9.42
C GLY A 459 17.80 -15.91 -8.47
N ALA A 460 17.21 -15.26 -7.46
CA ALA A 460 17.95 -14.48 -6.47
C ALA A 460 18.89 -15.35 -5.63
N VAL A 461 18.49 -16.56 -5.23
CA VAL A 461 19.36 -17.52 -4.53
C VAL A 461 20.55 -17.94 -5.41
N LEU A 462 20.32 -18.17 -6.70
CA LEU A 462 21.41 -18.43 -7.66
C LEU A 462 22.37 -17.24 -7.77
N CYS A 463 21.83 -16.00 -7.72
CA CYS A 463 22.64 -14.78 -7.65
C CYS A 463 23.55 -14.78 -6.41
N VAL A 464 22.96 -15.01 -5.23
CA VAL A 464 23.70 -15.06 -3.95
C VAL A 464 24.83 -16.08 -4.03
N TYR A 465 24.54 -17.31 -4.47
CA TYR A 465 25.56 -18.35 -4.61
C TYR A 465 26.67 -17.94 -5.58
N ASN A 466 26.33 -17.42 -6.76
CA ASN A 466 27.29 -17.03 -7.78
C ASN A 466 28.19 -15.88 -7.30
N ILE A 467 27.62 -14.89 -6.63
CA ILE A 467 28.35 -13.75 -6.06
C ILE A 467 29.23 -14.17 -4.89
N TRP A 468 28.74 -15.03 -4.00
CA TRP A 468 29.52 -15.60 -2.90
C TRP A 468 30.71 -16.42 -3.42
N ALA A 469 30.48 -17.28 -4.42
CA ALA A 469 31.54 -18.09 -5.03
C ALA A 469 32.60 -17.21 -5.72
N THR A 470 32.16 -16.13 -6.39
CA THR A 470 33.04 -15.12 -6.99
C THR A 470 33.91 -14.45 -5.91
N ALA A 471 33.30 -14.00 -4.81
CA ALA A 471 34.02 -13.37 -3.71
C ALA A 471 35.03 -14.31 -3.04
N ARG A 472 34.75 -15.62 -2.98
CA ARG A 472 35.68 -16.64 -2.46
C ARG A 472 36.84 -16.96 -3.40
N GLN A 473 36.65 -16.80 -4.71
CA GLN A 473 37.68 -17.03 -5.72
C GLN A 473 38.71 -15.90 -5.75
N GLY A 474 38.25 -14.66 -5.51
CA GLY A 474 39.10 -13.48 -5.52
C GLY A 474 39.57 -13.04 -4.14
N GLU A 475 40.28 -11.91 -4.12
CA GLU A 475 40.73 -11.25 -2.89
C GLU A 475 40.28 -9.78 -2.94
N LEU A 476 39.52 -9.37 -1.92
CA LEU A 476 38.97 -8.02 -1.81
C LEU A 476 40.07 -6.96 -1.89
N LEU A 477 40.05 -6.15 -2.95
CA LEU A 477 40.79 -4.90 -3.06
C LEU A 477 40.12 -3.85 -2.18
N ALA A 478 40.34 -3.97 -0.87
CA ALA A 478 39.65 -3.18 0.14
C ALA A 478 39.88 -1.66 0.01
N ALA A 479 41.09 -1.27 -0.39
CA ALA A 479 41.48 0.11 -0.66
C ALA A 479 42.06 0.17 -2.08
N GLU A 480 41.25 0.57 -3.05
CA GLU A 480 41.66 0.66 -4.45
C GLU A 480 42.41 1.96 -4.69
N HIS A 481 43.70 1.86 -4.99
CA HIS A 481 44.54 3.01 -5.32
C HIS A 481 44.10 3.67 -6.63
N ASP A 482 44.04 5.01 -6.63
CA ASP A 482 43.84 5.83 -7.83
C ASP A 482 44.63 7.14 -7.69
N GLU A 483 44.93 7.77 -8.83
CA GLU A 483 45.70 9.01 -8.89
C GLU A 483 45.02 10.04 -9.79
N ALA A 484 45.11 11.31 -9.43
CA ALA A 484 44.53 12.38 -10.24
C ALA A 484 45.31 13.69 -10.07
N ALA A 485 45.10 14.63 -11.00
CA ALA A 485 45.63 15.98 -10.86
C ALA A 485 45.21 16.61 -9.52
N PRO A 486 46.06 17.47 -8.92
CA PRO A 486 45.77 18.09 -7.62
C PRO A 486 44.40 18.76 -7.55
N LEU A 487 43.80 18.73 -6.35
CA LEU A 487 42.54 19.42 -6.05
C LEU A 487 42.66 20.94 -6.31
N LEU A 488 42.22 21.39 -7.49
CA LEU A 488 42.16 22.81 -7.84
C LEU A 488 41.12 23.52 -6.98
N HIS A 489 41.57 24.32 -6.00
CA HIS A 489 40.65 25.00 -5.08
C HIS A 489 39.95 26.22 -5.69
N GLU A 490 40.50 26.87 -6.72
CA GLU A 490 39.88 28.07 -7.28
C GLU A 490 40.16 28.21 -8.78
N GLY A 491 39.09 28.26 -9.56
CA GLY A 491 39.13 28.74 -10.94
C GLY A 491 37.79 29.38 -11.26
N ARG A 492 37.73 30.72 -11.30
CA ARG A 492 36.55 31.47 -11.74
C ARG A 492 36.11 30.95 -13.11
N LEU A 493 34.82 30.60 -13.25
CA LEU A 493 34.21 30.40 -14.56
C LEU A 493 34.45 31.68 -15.38
N THR A 494 34.94 31.52 -16.61
CA THR A 494 35.01 32.63 -17.57
C THR A 494 33.61 33.16 -17.82
N LYS A 495 33.47 34.45 -18.17
CA LYS A 495 32.17 35.14 -18.33
C LYS A 495 31.21 34.49 -19.36
N ASP A 496 31.67 33.56 -20.18
CA ASP A 496 30.93 32.93 -21.29
C ASP A 496 30.36 31.51 -21.00
N THR A 497 30.15 31.13 -19.74
CA THR A 497 29.55 29.81 -19.43
C THR A 497 28.02 29.88 -19.35
N SER A 498 27.32 28.95 -20.02
CA SER A 498 25.86 28.82 -19.91
C SER A 498 25.42 28.65 -18.44
N ILE A 499 24.22 29.14 -18.11
CA ILE A 499 23.63 29.09 -16.76
C ILE A 499 23.69 27.67 -16.17
N HIS A 500 23.43 26.65 -17.00
CA HIS A 500 23.47 25.26 -16.54
C HIS A 500 24.89 24.80 -16.18
N ARG A 501 25.91 25.14 -16.97
CA ARG A 501 27.32 24.80 -16.66
C ARG A 501 27.79 25.47 -15.38
N TRP A 502 27.30 26.68 -15.12
CA TRP A 502 27.54 27.38 -13.86
C TRP A 502 26.96 26.62 -12.68
N LEU A 503 25.71 26.14 -12.80
CA LEU A 503 25.00 25.44 -11.74
C LEU A 503 25.64 24.07 -11.43
N GLU A 504 26.03 23.32 -12.45
CA GLU A 504 26.70 22.01 -12.30
C GLU A 504 28.05 22.08 -11.58
N SER A 505 28.68 23.24 -11.55
CA SER A 505 29.94 23.45 -10.84
C SER A 505 29.74 23.80 -9.37
N ARG A 506 28.49 23.96 -8.92
CA ARG A 506 28.11 24.55 -7.64
C ARG A 506 27.10 23.68 -6.90
N PRO A 507 27.58 22.65 -6.17
CA PRO A 507 26.72 21.69 -5.49
C PRO A 507 25.71 22.32 -4.53
N THR A 508 26.10 23.35 -3.76
CA THR A 508 25.19 24.02 -2.83
C THR A 508 24.05 24.72 -3.55
N GLN A 509 24.35 25.52 -4.59
CA GLN A 509 23.33 26.22 -5.37
C GLN A 509 22.44 25.22 -6.12
N PHE A 510 23.01 24.14 -6.65
CA PHE A 510 22.25 23.05 -7.27
C PHE A 510 21.26 22.45 -6.27
N ALA A 511 21.73 22.06 -5.08
CA ALA A 511 20.92 21.50 -4.01
C ALA A 511 19.80 22.47 -3.57
N VAL A 512 20.10 23.75 -3.39
CA VAL A 512 19.11 24.77 -3.02
C VAL A 512 18.05 24.93 -4.09
N LEU A 513 18.41 24.96 -5.38
CA LEU A 513 17.42 25.05 -6.45
C LEU A 513 16.56 23.78 -6.56
N THR A 514 17.14 22.60 -6.36
CA THR A 514 16.39 21.34 -6.26
C THR A 514 15.41 21.39 -5.08
N PHE A 515 15.85 21.85 -3.91
CA PHE A 515 15.01 22.01 -2.72
C PHE A 515 13.85 23.00 -2.97
N VAL A 516 14.13 24.17 -3.57
CA VAL A 516 13.09 25.14 -3.92
C VAL A 516 12.11 24.56 -4.93
N ALA A 517 12.59 23.86 -5.96
CA ALA A 517 11.75 23.26 -6.98
C ALA A 517 10.74 22.24 -6.40
N ILE A 518 11.18 21.41 -5.45
CA ILE A 518 10.29 20.43 -4.81
C ILE A 518 9.31 21.09 -3.82
N LEU A 519 9.74 22.12 -3.09
CA LEU A 519 8.89 22.79 -2.11
C LEU A 519 7.72 23.53 -2.76
N ILE A 520 7.94 24.11 -3.96
CA ILE A 520 6.86 24.80 -4.68
C ILE A 520 5.68 23.85 -4.91
N GLY A 521 5.93 22.63 -5.38
CA GLY A 521 4.88 21.63 -5.60
C GLY A 521 4.15 21.25 -4.31
N GLY A 522 4.91 20.87 -3.28
CA GLY A 522 4.33 20.45 -2.00
C GLY A 522 3.51 21.54 -1.31
N LEU A 523 3.98 22.80 -1.32
CA LEU A 523 3.27 23.92 -0.73
C LEU A 523 1.97 24.24 -1.48
N ILE A 524 1.98 24.21 -2.82
CA ILE A 524 0.78 24.51 -3.61
C ILE A 524 -0.28 23.42 -3.47
N GLU A 525 0.13 22.16 -3.29
CA GLU A 525 -0.80 21.05 -3.09
C GLU A 525 -1.40 21.04 -1.67
N TYR A 526 -0.58 21.27 -0.64
CA TYR A 526 -1.00 21.18 0.75
C TYR A 526 -1.76 22.43 1.23
N VAL A 527 -1.23 23.63 0.99
CA VAL A 527 -1.73 24.88 1.62
C VAL A 527 -3.21 25.16 1.32
N PRO A 528 -3.71 25.04 0.07
CA PRO A 528 -5.13 25.26 -0.21
C PRO A 528 -6.03 24.22 0.46
N THR A 529 -5.59 22.96 0.53
CA THR A 529 -6.35 21.89 1.20
C THR A 529 -6.41 22.14 2.71
N ALA A 530 -5.34 22.66 3.31
CA ALA A 530 -5.25 22.92 4.73
C ALA A 530 -6.00 24.18 5.19
N LEU A 531 -5.98 25.25 4.39
CA LEU A 531 -6.50 26.57 4.81
C LEU A 531 -7.93 26.88 4.35
N ILE A 532 -8.47 26.16 3.37
CA ILE A 532 -9.81 26.44 2.84
C ILE A 532 -10.81 25.46 3.46
N GLU A 533 -11.61 25.92 4.41
CA GLU A 533 -12.59 25.10 5.15
C GLU A 533 -13.56 24.35 4.23
N SER A 534 -13.94 24.93 3.09
CA SER A 534 -14.83 24.28 2.12
C SER A 534 -14.22 23.06 1.42
N ASN A 535 -12.90 22.85 1.52
CA ASN A 535 -12.24 21.63 1.05
C ASN A 535 -12.46 20.43 2.00
N ILE A 536 -12.78 20.68 3.27
CA ILE A 536 -12.97 19.64 4.30
C ILE A 536 -14.22 19.99 5.13
N PRO A 537 -15.41 19.88 4.54
CA PRO A 537 -16.64 20.19 5.25
C PRO A 537 -16.84 19.22 6.42
N THR A 538 -16.98 19.76 7.63
CA THR A 538 -17.31 18.99 8.83
C THR A 538 -18.79 18.60 8.87
N ILE A 539 -19.11 17.43 9.42
CA ILE A 539 -20.49 16.97 9.60
C ILE A 539 -20.82 17.00 11.10
N ALA A 540 -21.83 17.78 11.50
CA ALA A 540 -22.15 18.00 12.92
C ALA A 540 -22.52 16.71 13.70
N ALA A 541 -23.05 15.70 12.99
CA ALA A 541 -23.39 14.40 13.56
C ALA A 541 -22.15 13.54 13.85
N VAL A 542 -21.01 13.80 13.20
CA VAL A 542 -19.77 13.06 13.43
C VAL A 542 -19.18 13.46 14.78
N LYS A 543 -18.97 12.47 15.65
CA LYS A 543 -18.45 12.67 17.02
C LYS A 543 -17.05 12.08 17.18
N PRO A 544 -16.23 12.60 18.11
CA PRO A 544 -15.00 11.93 18.53
C PRO A 544 -15.26 10.47 18.90
N TYR A 545 -14.27 9.61 18.66
CA TYR A 545 -14.34 8.22 19.09
C TYR A 545 -14.48 8.12 20.60
N THR A 546 -15.27 7.15 21.08
CA THR A 546 -15.20 6.81 22.51
C THR A 546 -13.80 6.25 22.84
N PRO A 547 -13.39 6.24 24.12
CA PRO A 547 -12.11 5.65 24.52
C PRO A 547 -11.91 4.20 24.03
N LEU A 548 -12.95 3.36 24.07
CA LEU A 548 -12.85 1.97 23.60
C LEU A 548 -12.80 1.87 22.07
N GLU A 549 -13.55 2.72 21.35
CA GLU A 549 -13.45 2.81 19.88
C GLU A 549 -12.06 3.26 19.43
N LEU A 550 -11.45 4.21 20.14
CA LEU A 550 -10.10 4.67 19.87
C LEU A 550 -9.07 3.55 20.07
N GLU A 551 -9.21 2.76 21.13
CA GLU A 551 -8.37 1.56 21.33
C GLU A 551 -8.62 0.50 20.26
N GLY A 552 -9.88 0.26 19.90
CA GLY A 552 -10.25 -0.68 18.84
C GLY A 552 -9.68 -0.31 17.49
N ARG A 553 -9.59 0.98 17.21
CA ARG A 553 -8.92 1.53 16.03
C ARG A 553 -7.42 1.28 16.06
N ASP A 554 -6.78 1.38 17.22
CA ASP A 554 -5.37 1.02 17.39
C ASP A 554 -5.14 -0.49 17.17
N VAL A 555 -6.05 -1.35 17.65
CA VAL A 555 -6.02 -2.80 17.35
C VAL A 555 -6.20 -3.06 15.85
N TYR A 556 -7.08 -2.31 15.18
CA TYR A 556 -7.27 -2.40 13.73
C TYR A 556 -5.99 -2.07 12.94
N ILE A 557 -5.22 -1.09 13.41
CA ILE A 557 -3.90 -0.71 12.89
C ILE A 557 -2.86 -1.79 13.21
N GLU A 558 -2.84 -2.27 14.46
CA GLU A 558 -1.90 -3.31 14.92
C GLU A 558 -1.98 -4.57 14.06
N GLU A 559 -3.20 -4.98 13.69
CA GLU A 559 -3.45 -6.15 12.87
C GLU A 559 -3.40 -5.90 11.36
N GLY A 560 -3.08 -4.67 10.94
CA GLY A 560 -2.92 -4.29 9.53
C GLY A 560 -4.19 -4.46 8.69
N CYS A 561 -5.37 -4.30 9.30
CA CYS A 561 -6.67 -4.54 8.65
C CYS A 561 -6.90 -3.60 7.44
N ASN A 562 -6.38 -2.38 7.48
CA ASN A 562 -6.42 -1.42 6.36
C ASN A 562 -5.62 -1.89 5.12
N GLY A 563 -4.75 -2.89 5.26
CA GLY A 563 -4.06 -3.51 4.13
C GLY A 563 -4.94 -4.42 3.27
N CYS A 564 -6.10 -4.83 3.78
CA CYS A 564 -7.07 -5.70 3.10
C CYS A 564 -8.41 -5.02 2.84
N HIS A 565 -8.83 -4.14 3.75
CA HIS A 565 -10.12 -3.47 3.74
C HIS A 565 -9.92 -1.97 3.55
N SER A 566 -10.51 -1.43 2.50
CA SER A 566 -10.62 0.03 2.39
C SER A 566 -11.69 0.54 3.35
N GLN A 567 -11.49 1.74 3.87
CA GLN A 567 -12.50 2.52 4.56
C GLN A 567 -12.88 3.75 3.73
N MET A 568 -13.14 3.54 2.44
CA MET A 568 -13.35 4.62 1.47
C MET A 568 -14.21 4.08 0.31
N ILE A 569 -15.53 4.29 0.44
CA ILE A 569 -16.51 3.96 -0.60
C ILE A 569 -16.52 5.09 -1.64
N ARG A 570 -16.23 4.75 -2.88
CA ARG A 570 -16.18 5.71 -3.99
C ARG A 570 -17.60 6.03 -4.48
N PRO A 571 -17.83 7.21 -5.08
CA PRO A 571 -19.14 7.64 -5.59
C PRO A 571 -19.51 6.95 -6.92
N PHE A 572 -19.30 5.64 -7.01
CA PHE A 572 -19.76 4.81 -8.11
C PHE A 572 -21.03 4.09 -7.72
N ARG A 573 -22.01 4.03 -8.62
CA ARG A 573 -23.24 3.26 -8.43
C ARG A 573 -22.96 1.85 -7.92
N SER A 574 -21.99 1.15 -8.50
CA SER A 574 -21.65 -0.22 -8.12
C SER A 574 -21.03 -0.38 -6.73
N GLU A 575 -20.44 0.67 -6.17
CA GLU A 575 -19.96 0.65 -4.79
C GLU A 575 -21.06 1.06 -3.82
N VAL A 576 -21.85 2.07 -4.18
CA VAL A 576 -22.95 2.55 -3.35
C VAL A 576 -24.01 1.47 -3.17
N GLU A 577 -24.37 0.75 -4.24
CA GLU A 577 -25.32 -0.36 -4.13
C GLU A 577 -24.79 -1.52 -3.27
N ARG A 578 -23.47 -1.75 -3.27
CA ARG A 578 -22.84 -2.87 -2.57
C ARG A 578 -22.59 -2.60 -1.08
N TYR A 579 -22.14 -1.39 -0.78
CA TYR A 579 -21.61 -1.04 0.54
C TYR A 579 -22.45 0.02 1.26
N GLY A 580 -23.33 0.74 0.56
CA GLY A 580 -24.06 1.89 1.09
C GLY A 580 -23.48 3.22 0.63
N ASP A 581 -24.01 4.33 1.17
CA ASP A 581 -23.66 5.69 0.73
C ASP A 581 -22.14 5.93 0.69
N TYR A 582 -21.69 6.67 -0.32
CA TYR A 582 -20.27 6.95 -0.54
C TYR A 582 -19.69 7.76 0.61
N SER A 583 -18.37 7.69 0.79
CA SER A 583 -17.70 8.35 1.92
C SER A 583 -17.46 9.84 1.67
N LYS A 584 -17.74 10.65 2.68
CA LYS A 584 -17.63 12.11 2.66
C LYS A 584 -16.41 12.55 3.47
N ALA A 585 -15.78 13.65 3.06
CA ALA A 585 -14.61 14.21 3.73
C ALA A 585 -14.80 14.42 5.24
N GLY A 586 -15.98 14.93 5.63
CA GLY A 586 -16.33 15.23 7.02
C GLY A 586 -16.44 14.03 7.95
N GLU A 587 -16.48 12.80 7.43
CA GLU A 587 -16.54 11.58 8.26
C GLU A 587 -15.17 11.22 8.85
N PHE A 588 -14.08 11.71 8.27
CA PHE A 588 -12.71 11.34 8.64
C PHE A 588 -11.98 12.41 9.47
N VAL A 589 -12.69 13.44 9.94
CA VAL A 589 -12.08 14.63 10.57
C VAL A 589 -11.35 14.34 11.89
N TYR A 590 -11.63 13.19 12.51
CA TYR A 590 -10.98 12.73 13.74
C TYR A 590 -10.04 11.53 13.52
N ASP A 591 -9.75 11.19 12.27
CA ASP A 591 -8.88 10.08 11.94
C ASP A 591 -7.41 10.50 11.89
N HIS A 592 -6.70 10.22 12.99
CA HIS A 592 -5.26 10.36 13.11
C HIS A 592 -4.62 8.97 13.23
N PRO A 593 -3.95 8.41 12.20
CA PRO A 593 -3.91 8.85 10.80
C PRO A 593 -5.11 8.35 9.99
N PHE A 594 -5.38 8.86 8.79
CA PHE A 594 -6.40 8.28 7.91
C PHE A 594 -6.15 6.78 7.63
N LEU A 595 -7.21 5.98 7.39
CA LEU A 595 -7.12 4.52 7.20
C LEU A 595 -7.61 4.02 5.82
N TRP A 596 -7.49 4.84 4.78
CA TRP A 596 -7.92 4.44 3.43
C TRP A 596 -6.91 3.47 2.80
N GLY A 597 -7.22 2.18 2.81
CA GLY A 597 -6.40 1.14 2.18
C GLY A 597 -6.21 1.34 0.67
N SER A 598 -5.07 0.93 0.11
CA SER A 598 -4.74 1.07 -1.32
C SER A 598 -5.22 -0.09 -2.21
N LYS A 599 -5.73 -1.16 -1.58
CA LYS A 599 -6.22 -2.40 -2.21
C LYS A 599 -7.42 -2.97 -1.45
N ARG A 600 -8.34 -3.63 -2.16
CA ARG A 600 -9.39 -4.48 -1.58
C ARG A 600 -9.07 -5.95 -1.83
N THR A 601 -8.67 -6.63 -0.77
CA THR A 601 -8.63 -8.11 -0.71
C THR A 601 -9.83 -8.64 0.08
N GLY A 602 -10.39 -7.81 0.97
CA GLY A 602 -11.72 -7.95 1.53
C GLY A 602 -12.64 -6.78 1.09
N PRO A 603 -13.93 -6.83 1.45
CA PRO A 603 -14.88 -5.75 1.16
C PRO A 603 -14.50 -4.44 1.87
N ASP A 604 -15.06 -3.32 1.40
CA ASP A 604 -14.96 -2.05 2.14
C ASP A 604 -15.73 -2.14 3.47
N LEU A 605 -15.20 -1.52 4.53
CA LEU A 605 -15.76 -1.59 5.88
C LEU A 605 -16.36 -0.27 6.39
N HIS A 606 -16.33 0.83 5.63
CA HIS A 606 -16.73 2.14 6.17
C HIS A 606 -18.23 2.25 6.52
N ARG A 607 -19.04 1.25 6.17
CA ARG A 607 -20.48 1.17 6.51
C ARG A 607 -20.84 -0.12 7.25
N ILE A 608 -19.84 -0.78 7.86
CA ILE A 608 -20.06 -2.06 8.55
C ILE A 608 -20.80 -1.90 9.88
N GLY A 609 -20.74 -0.72 10.51
CA GLY A 609 -21.32 -0.48 11.83
C GLY A 609 -22.83 -0.73 11.87
N GLY A 610 -23.29 -1.56 12.81
CA GLY A 610 -24.67 -1.98 12.96
C GLY A 610 -25.21 -2.87 11.83
N LYS A 611 -24.36 -3.32 10.91
CA LYS A 611 -24.75 -4.25 9.84
C LYS A 611 -24.89 -5.68 10.37
N TYR A 612 -24.02 -6.07 11.29
CA TYR A 612 -24.02 -7.38 11.95
C TYR A 612 -23.91 -7.20 13.47
N PRO A 613 -24.42 -8.15 14.28
CA PRO A 613 -24.28 -8.10 15.73
C PRO A 613 -22.82 -8.33 16.15
N ASP A 614 -22.46 -7.92 17.37
CA ASP A 614 -21.14 -8.13 17.96
C ASP A 614 -20.69 -9.59 17.89
N SER A 615 -21.63 -10.51 18.11
CA SER A 615 -21.40 -11.95 18.03
C SER A 615 -20.97 -12.42 16.64
N TRP A 616 -21.49 -11.80 15.58
CA TRP A 616 -21.03 -12.10 14.23
C TRP A 616 -19.59 -11.60 14.01
N HIS A 617 -19.25 -10.40 14.50
CA HIS A 617 -17.90 -9.88 14.39
C HIS A 617 -16.89 -10.75 15.15
N ALA A 618 -17.24 -11.15 16.38
CA ALA A 618 -16.44 -12.09 17.16
C ALA A 618 -16.24 -13.41 16.42
N LEU A 619 -17.32 -14.04 15.95
CA LEU A 619 -17.23 -15.29 15.20
C LEU A 619 -16.41 -15.13 13.91
N HIS A 620 -16.58 -14.02 13.18
CA HIS A 620 -15.83 -13.75 11.96
C HIS A 620 -14.33 -13.60 12.22
N MET A 621 -13.91 -12.98 13.33
CA MET A 621 -12.50 -12.89 13.70
C MET A 621 -11.93 -14.25 14.13
N LYS A 622 -12.74 -15.09 14.78
CA LYS A 622 -12.32 -16.43 15.23
C LYS A 622 -12.23 -17.44 14.10
N ASP A 623 -13.24 -17.45 13.24
CA ASP A 623 -13.38 -18.33 12.10
C ASP A 623 -14.10 -17.58 10.96
N PRO A 624 -13.34 -16.90 10.08
CA PRO A 624 -13.92 -16.17 8.96
C PRO A 624 -14.73 -17.05 8.00
N GLN A 625 -14.44 -18.36 7.93
CA GLN A 625 -15.14 -19.28 7.04
C GLN A 625 -16.48 -19.72 7.62
N ALA A 626 -16.65 -19.72 8.95
CA ALA A 626 -17.94 -20.01 9.58
C ALA A 626 -19.02 -18.98 9.21
N THR A 627 -18.65 -17.70 9.08
CA THR A 627 -19.58 -16.64 8.68
C THR A 627 -19.57 -16.35 7.18
N SER A 628 -18.48 -16.70 6.49
CA SER A 628 -18.30 -16.43 5.05
C SER A 628 -17.54 -17.59 4.39
N PRO A 629 -18.24 -18.69 4.05
CA PRO A 629 -17.62 -19.89 3.48
C PRO A 629 -16.80 -19.58 2.23
N GLY A 630 -15.51 -19.98 2.22
CA GLY A 630 -14.57 -19.68 1.14
C GLY A 630 -13.81 -18.36 1.30
N SER A 631 -13.98 -17.64 2.42
CA SER A 631 -13.18 -16.47 2.77
C SER A 631 -11.69 -16.78 2.79
N ILE A 632 -10.88 -15.85 2.25
CA ILE A 632 -9.41 -15.88 2.34
C ILE A 632 -8.87 -14.97 3.46
N MET A 633 -9.75 -14.42 4.29
CA MET A 633 -9.34 -13.70 5.49
C MET A 633 -8.74 -14.70 6.49
N PRO A 634 -7.56 -14.42 7.07
CA PRO A 634 -7.01 -15.26 8.14
C PRO A 634 -7.83 -15.11 9.43
N ALA A 635 -7.81 -16.13 10.28
CA ALA A 635 -8.34 -16.03 11.63
C ALA A 635 -7.41 -15.20 12.54
N TYR A 636 -7.99 -14.57 13.56
CA TYR A 636 -7.33 -13.75 14.58
C TYR A 636 -7.67 -14.23 16.01
N PRO A 637 -7.40 -15.51 16.34
CA PRO A 637 -7.81 -16.10 17.62
C PRO A 637 -7.15 -15.43 18.83
N TRP A 638 -5.95 -14.88 18.69
CA TRP A 638 -5.25 -14.19 19.78
C TRP A 638 -5.96 -12.93 20.25
N LEU A 639 -6.84 -12.32 19.46
CA LEU A 639 -7.62 -11.15 19.90
C LEU A 639 -8.57 -11.47 21.05
N PHE A 640 -8.94 -12.74 21.22
CA PHE A 640 -9.76 -13.20 22.35
C PHE A 640 -8.94 -13.33 23.65
N GLU A 641 -7.64 -13.58 23.53
CA GLU A 641 -6.75 -13.90 24.65
C GLU A 641 -5.90 -12.71 25.08
N HIS A 642 -5.49 -11.88 24.12
CA HIS A 642 -4.68 -10.70 24.37
C HIS A 642 -5.55 -9.54 24.85
N GLU A 643 -5.12 -8.88 25.91
CA GLU A 643 -5.78 -7.70 26.47
C GLU A 643 -5.20 -6.41 25.88
N TYR A 644 -6.00 -5.35 25.83
CA TYR A 644 -5.52 -4.01 25.49
C TYR A 644 -4.90 -3.31 26.71
N ASP A 645 -4.07 -2.29 26.48
CA ASP A 645 -3.43 -1.52 27.57
C ASP A 645 -4.25 -0.25 27.90
N ALA A 646 -5.13 -0.38 28.90
CA ALA A 646 -5.94 0.74 29.39
C ALA A 646 -5.12 1.86 30.05
N SER A 647 -3.85 1.62 30.44
CA SER A 647 -3.05 2.62 31.16
C SER A 647 -2.70 3.84 30.32
N LEU A 648 -2.70 3.69 28.98
CA LEU A 648 -2.40 4.76 28.05
C LEU A 648 -3.63 5.59 27.64
N ILE A 649 -4.84 5.18 28.01
CA ILE A 649 -6.05 5.80 27.44
C ILE A 649 -6.19 7.28 27.77
N ALA A 650 -5.87 7.69 29.01
CA ALA A 650 -5.86 9.09 29.40
C ALA A 650 -4.84 9.91 28.57
N ALA A 651 -3.65 9.35 28.34
CA ALA A 651 -2.63 9.98 27.50
C ALA A 651 -3.05 10.05 26.02
N LYS A 652 -3.73 9.02 25.50
CA LYS A 652 -4.30 9.01 24.14
C LYS A 652 -5.38 10.09 23.97
N ILE A 653 -6.29 10.23 24.93
CA ILE A 653 -7.32 11.29 24.91
C ILE A 653 -6.69 12.67 24.99
N SER A 654 -5.71 12.89 25.88
CA SER A 654 -4.99 14.15 25.98
C SER A 654 -4.22 14.51 24.70
N ALA A 655 -3.61 13.51 24.04
CA ALA A 655 -2.99 13.68 22.74
C ALA A 655 -4.02 14.09 21.67
N MET A 656 -5.18 13.44 21.63
CA MET A 656 -6.25 13.81 20.69
C MET A 656 -6.82 15.21 20.95
N GLN A 657 -7.00 15.62 22.21
CA GLN A 657 -7.36 17.00 22.56
C GLN A 657 -6.29 17.99 22.05
N THR A 658 -5.01 17.67 22.22
CA THR A 658 -3.88 18.48 21.72
C THR A 658 -3.90 18.61 20.20
N LEU A 659 -4.30 17.55 19.50
CA LEU A 659 -4.46 17.51 18.04
C LEU A 659 -5.75 18.21 17.54
N GLY A 660 -6.59 18.72 18.46
CA GLY A 660 -7.79 19.48 18.14
C GLY A 660 -9.08 18.66 18.07
N VAL A 661 -9.07 17.40 18.53
CA VAL A 661 -10.29 16.58 18.65
C VAL A 661 -11.11 17.09 19.86
N PRO A 662 -12.39 17.44 19.68
CA PRO A 662 -13.18 18.17 20.68
C PRO A 662 -13.77 17.25 21.76
N TYR A 663 -12.90 16.59 22.54
CA TYR A 663 -13.31 15.99 23.81
C TYR A 663 -13.59 17.08 24.84
N GLU A 664 -14.46 16.78 25.81
CA GLU A 664 -14.67 17.68 26.96
C GLU A 664 -13.36 17.92 27.72
N GLU A 665 -13.18 19.11 28.28
CA GLU A 665 -12.02 19.42 29.13
C GLU A 665 -12.05 18.53 30.38
N GLY A 666 -10.94 17.85 30.69
CA GLY A 666 -10.85 16.88 31.79
C GLY A 666 -11.47 15.50 31.47
N TYR A 667 -11.85 15.23 30.22
CA TYR A 667 -12.40 13.92 29.82
C TYR A 667 -11.41 12.77 30.06
N GLU A 668 -10.11 13.04 29.97
CA GLU A 668 -9.03 12.10 30.23
C GLU A 668 -9.10 11.44 31.62
N ASP A 669 -9.65 12.13 32.63
CA ASP A 669 -9.79 11.62 34.00
C ASP A 669 -10.88 10.55 34.15
N ARG A 670 -11.89 10.56 33.26
CA ARG A 670 -13.00 9.59 33.26
C ARG A 670 -12.96 8.61 32.08
N ALA A 671 -12.10 8.84 31.10
CA ALA A 671 -11.99 8.04 29.87
C ALA A 671 -11.83 6.53 30.15
N ALA A 672 -11.04 6.16 31.15
CA ALA A 672 -10.84 4.74 31.51
C ALA A 672 -12.12 4.09 32.07
N ALA A 673 -12.93 4.84 32.82
CA ALA A 673 -14.20 4.35 33.35
C ALA A 673 -15.24 4.17 32.24
N ASP A 674 -15.36 5.14 31.33
CA ASP A 674 -16.25 5.07 30.17
C ASP A 674 -15.86 3.90 29.24
N MET A 675 -14.54 3.71 29.02
CA MET A 675 -13.99 2.57 28.28
C MET A 675 -14.44 1.24 28.88
N GLN A 676 -14.25 1.08 30.20
CA GLN A 676 -14.59 -0.14 30.92
C GLN A 676 -16.11 -0.42 30.85
N GLN A 677 -16.93 0.61 31.05
CA GLN A 677 -18.38 0.47 31.00
C GLN A 677 -18.86 -0.03 29.62
N GLN A 678 -18.33 0.56 28.53
CA GLN A 678 -18.67 0.12 27.18
C GLN A 678 -18.19 -1.32 26.91
N ALA A 679 -16.98 -1.65 27.38
CA ALA A 679 -16.38 -2.98 27.20
C ALA A 679 -17.18 -4.07 27.92
N GLU A 680 -17.61 -3.81 29.16
CA GLU A 680 -18.46 -4.71 29.93
C GLU A 680 -19.81 -4.96 29.24
N GLY A 681 -20.39 -3.92 28.63
CA GLY A 681 -21.62 -4.02 27.85
C GLY A 681 -21.48 -4.97 26.65
N ILE A 682 -20.44 -4.79 25.84
CA ILE A 682 -20.16 -5.63 24.67
C ILE A 682 -19.86 -7.08 25.11
N ALA A 683 -18.99 -7.27 26.11
CA ALA A 683 -18.63 -8.60 26.60
C ALA A 683 -19.82 -9.37 27.18
N SER A 684 -20.73 -8.67 27.88
CA SER A 684 -21.97 -9.25 28.39
C SER A 684 -22.87 -9.72 27.25
N GLY A 685 -23.07 -8.89 26.22
CA GLY A 685 -23.86 -9.27 25.03
C GLY A 685 -23.27 -10.45 24.23
N LEU A 686 -21.93 -10.54 24.17
CA LEU A 686 -21.23 -11.70 23.60
C LEU A 686 -21.46 -12.96 24.44
N THR A 687 -21.40 -12.85 25.77
CA THR A 687 -21.65 -13.95 26.71
C THR A 687 -23.08 -14.49 26.58
N GLU A 688 -24.08 -13.59 26.49
CA GLU A 688 -25.47 -13.95 26.21
C GLU A 688 -25.64 -14.67 24.87
N SER A 689 -24.76 -14.37 23.89
CA SER A 689 -24.71 -15.03 22.59
C SER A 689 -23.90 -16.35 22.60
N GLY A 690 -23.43 -16.81 23.76
CA GLY A 690 -22.67 -18.05 23.92
C GLY A 690 -21.17 -17.93 23.67
N MET A 691 -20.61 -16.72 23.68
CA MET A 691 -19.17 -16.47 23.55
C MET A 691 -18.62 -15.78 24.80
N GLU A 692 -17.91 -16.54 25.63
CA GLU A 692 -17.19 -15.98 26.77
C GLU A 692 -15.95 -15.21 26.30
N VAL A 693 -15.89 -13.93 26.64
CA VAL A 693 -14.80 -13.01 26.27
C VAL A 693 -14.57 -12.03 27.42
N SER A 694 -13.31 -11.77 27.75
CA SER A 694 -12.96 -10.72 28.72
C SER A 694 -13.33 -9.33 28.20
N PRO A 695 -13.94 -8.45 29.02
CA PRO A 695 -14.11 -7.03 28.68
C PRO A 695 -12.79 -6.37 28.26
N GLY A 696 -11.66 -6.76 28.86
CA GLY A 696 -10.33 -6.22 28.55
C GLY A 696 -9.69 -6.76 27.26
N SER A 697 -10.35 -7.69 26.55
CA SER A 697 -9.79 -8.30 25.34
C SER A 697 -9.69 -7.29 24.19
N LYS A 698 -8.64 -7.44 23.37
CA LYS A 698 -8.47 -6.67 22.12
C LYS A 698 -9.63 -6.89 21.14
N LEU A 699 -10.29 -8.05 21.18
CA LEU A 699 -11.49 -8.32 20.40
C LEU A 699 -12.62 -7.34 20.75
N VAL A 700 -12.91 -7.14 22.03
CA VAL A 700 -14.00 -6.24 22.47
C VAL A 700 -13.74 -4.81 22.00
N ALA A 701 -12.49 -4.33 22.12
CA ALA A 701 -12.10 -3.04 21.59
C ALA A 701 -12.30 -2.96 20.07
N LEU A 702 -11.80 -3.95 19.31
CA LEU A 702 -11.95 -3.99 17.86
C LEU A 702 -13.43 -4.01 17.43
N VAL A 703 -14.29 -4.77 18.12
CA VAL A 703 -15.73 -4.82 17.86
C VAL A 703 -16.36 -3.45 18.07
N ALA A 704 -16.02 -2.73 19.16
CA ALA A 704 -16.52 -1.38 19.39
C ALA A 704 -16.18 -0.44 18.22
N TYR A 705 -14.94 -0.47 17.73
CA TYR A 705 -14.53 0.32 16.57
C TYR A 705 -15.26 -0.08 15.28
N LEU A 706 -15.39 -1.37 14.99
CA LEU A 706 -16.12 -1.84 13.80
C LEU A 706 -17.60 -1.44 13.85
N GLN A 707 -18.23 -1.50 15.03
CA GLN A 707 -19.63 -1.08 15.20
C GLN A 707 -19.84 0.42 15.02
N ARG A 708 -18.79 1.22 15.21
CA ARG A 708 -18.79 2.67 15.05
C ARG A 708 -18.68 3.14 13.60
N LEU A 709 -18.15 2.32 12.69
CA LEU A 709 -17.88 2.72 11.31
C LEU A 709 -19.16 3.04 10.52
N GLY A 710 -19.30 4.31 10.12
CA GLY A 710 -20.39 4.79 9.25
C GLY A 710 -21.74 4.96 9.94
N THR A 711 -21.80 5.00 11.27
CA THR A 711 -23.05 5.17 12.03
C THR A 711 -23.52 6.62 12.12
N ASP A 712 -22.61 7.59 12.21
CA ASP A 712 -22.95 8.99 12.44
C ASP A 712 -23.80 9.63 11.35
N ILE A 713 -23.63 9.16 10.11
CA ILE A 713 -24.39 9.67 8.98
C ILE A 713 -25.79 9.07 8.87
N LYS A 714 -26.09 7.99 9.62
CA LYS A 714 -27.42 7.34 9.60
C LYS A 714 -28.50 8.20 10.29
N THR A 715 -28.09 9.14 11.14
CA THR A 715 -29.00 10.09 11.80
C THR A 715 -29.28 11.34 10.95
N ASP A 716 -28.65 11.48 9.78
CA ASP A 716 -28.91 12.57 8.84
C ASP A 716 -30.23 12.33 8.09
N ALA A 717 -31.19 13.23 8.25
CA ALA A 717 -32.51 13.14 7.62
C ALA A 717 -32.44 13.06 6.07
N ALA A 718 -31.43 13.66 5.44
CA ALA A 718 -31.25 13.58 3.99
C ALA A 718 -30.80 12.19 3.53
N TYR A 719 -29.98 11.51 4.34
CA TYR A 719 -29.57 10.14 4.10
C TYR A 719 -30.76 9.19 4.23
N VAL A 720 -31.56 9.34 5.29
CA VAL A 720 -32.75 8.50 5.52
C VAL A 720 -33.73 8.62 4.36
N ALA A 721 -34.01 9.83 3.88
CA ALA A 721 -34.92 10.05 2.76
C ALA A 721 -34.41 9.45 1.42
N GLN A 722 -33.11 9.57 1.13
CA GLN A 722 -32.53 8.95 -0.07
C GLN A 722 -32.53 7.41 0.01
N PHE A 723 -32.25 6.88 1.20
CA PHE A 723 -32.30 5.45 1.48
C PHE A 723 -33.72 4.90 1.29
N GLU A 724 -34.73 5.53 1.89
CA GLU A 724 -36.14 5.13 1.73
C GLU A 724 -36.58 5.16 0.26
N ALA A 725 -36.16 6.18 -0.50
CA ALA A 725 -36.45 6.27 -1.93
C ALA A 725 -35.76 5.17 -2.77
N MET A 726 -34.54 4.77 -2.42
CA MET A 726 -33.85 3.64 -3.06
C MET A 726 -34.51 2.31 -2.73
N MET A 727 -34.82 2.06 -1.45
CA MET A 727 -35.47 0.84 -0.99
C MET A 727 -36.85 0.66 -1.64
N THR A 728 -37.61 1.75 -1.75
CA THR A 728 -38.91 1.75 -2.42
C THR A 728 -38.78 1.33 -3.89
N LYS A 729 -37.72 1.76 -4.60
CA LYS A 729 -37.47 1.36 -6.00
C LYS A 729 -37.08 -0.12 -6.15
N VAL A 730 -36.34 -0.69 -5.20
CA VAL A 730 -35.98 -2.12 -5.22
C VAL A 730 -37.21 -2.99 -4.93
N GLN A 731 -38.07 -2.55 -4.02
CA GLN A 731 -39.29 -3.27 -3.64
C GLN A 731 -40.40 -3.19 -4.71
N THR A 732 -40.40 -2.16 -5.57
CA THR A 732 -41.44 -1.93 -6.60
C THR A 732 -40.98 -2.21 -8.03
N GLY A 733 -39.80 -2.82 -8.22
CA GLY A 733 -39.30 -3.22 -9.53
C GLY A 733 -40.19 -4.30 -10.19
N PRO A 734 -40.39 -4.26 -11.52
CA PRO A 734 -41.16 -5.30 -12.22
C PRO A 734 -40.43 -6.65 -12.12
N GLY A 735 -41.13 -7.74 -11.75
CA GLY A 735 -40.43 -9.02 -11.68
C GLY A 735 -41.10 -10.28 -11.13
N PHE A 736 -42.37 -10.30 -10.72
CA PHE A 736 -43.05 -11.52 -10.24
C PHE A 736 -44.57 -11.52 -10.48
N GLU A 737 -45.01 -10.93 -11.60
CA GLU A 737 -46.42 -10.84 -12.00
C GLU A 737 -46.99 -12.25 -12.27
N GLY A 738 -47.45 -12.94 -11.22
CA GLY A 738 -47.91 -14.34 -11.25
C GLY A 738 -47.46 -15.22 -10.08
N ALA A 739 -46.65 -14.70 -9.15
CA ALA A 739 -46.25 -15.42 -7.94
C ALA A 739 -47.46 -15.79 -7.07
N ARG A 740 -47.46 -17.03 -6.59
CA ARG A 740 -48.50 -17.66 -5.76
C ARG A 740 -47.91 -18.66 -4.77
N LEU A 741 -48.63 -19.00 -3.71
CA LEU A 741 -48.23 -20.09 -2.82
C LEU A 741 -48.27 -21.45 -3.52
N LEU A 742 -47.23 -22.24 -3.27
CA LEU A 742 -47.18 -23.66 -3.62
C LEU A 742 -47.51 -24.48 -2.37
N ASN A 743 -48.58 -25.27 -2.45
CA ASN A 743 -49.07 -26.08 -1.32
C ASN A 743 -48.72 -27.56 -1.47
N ASP A 744 -48.11 -27.96 -2.58
CA ASP A 744 -47.73 -29.35 -2.82
C ASP A 744 -46.57 -29.75 -1.90
N THR A 745 -46.67 -30.94 -1.31
CA THR A 745 -45.69 -31.45 -0.33
C THR A 745 -44.28 -31.54 -0.92
N ALA A 746 -44.17 -31.81 -2.22
CA ALA A 746 -42.89 -31.84 -2.93
C ALA A 746 -42.26 -30.44 -3.05
N ASP A 747 -43.06 -29.40 -3.30
CA ASP A 747 -42.58 -28.02 -3.42
C ASP A 747 -42.17 -27.45 -2.06
N ILE A 748 -42.92 -27.76 -1.00
CA ILE A 748 -42.55 -27.39 0.37
C ILE A 748 -41.26 -28.10 0.80
N ALA A 749 -41.10 -29.38 0.47
CA ALA A 749 -39.86 -30.13 0.76
C ALA A 749 -38.65 -29.58 -0.04
N ALA A 750 -38.85 -29.19 -1.30
CA ALA A 750 -37.82 -28.53 -2.11
C ALA A 750 -37.44 -27.16 -1.51
N GLY A 751 -38.43 -26.36 -1.11
CA GLY A 751 -38.22 -25.09 -0.41
C GLY A 751 -37.45 -25.24 0.90
N GLN A 752 -37.78 -26.26 1.70
CA GLN A 752 -37.06 -26.58 2.93
C GLN A 752 -35.60 -27.01 2.65
N ALA A 753 -35.37 -27.78 1.58
CA ALA A 753 -34.02 -28.17 1.18
C ALA A 753 -33.19 -26.94 0.75
N ILE A 754 -33.79 -26.03 -0.02
CA ILE A 754 -33.16 -24.77 -0.44
C ILE A 754 -32.82 -23.89 0.78
N PHE A 755 -33.75 -23.76 1.74
CA PHE A 755 -33.58 -22.96 2.95
C PHE A 755 -32.45 -23.48 3.85
N ASN A 756 -32.30 -24.80 3.94
CA ASN A 756 -31.26 -25.47 4.73
C ASN A 756 -29.99 -25.77 3.92
N GLU A 757 -29.96 -25.43 2.63
CA GLU A 757 -28.78 -25.68 1.80
C GLU A 757 -27.63 -24.78 2.26
N GLN A 758 -26.44 -25.37 2.39
CA GLN A 758 -25.20 -24.65 2.76
C GLN A 758 -24.85 -23.51 1.79
N ARG A 759 -25.44 -23.49 0.60
CA ARG A 759 -25.22 -22.46 -0.43
C ARG A 759 -26.07 -21.22 -0.25
N ASN A 760 -27.31 -21.37 0.24
CA ASN A 760 -28.25 -20.26 0.38
C ASN A 760 -28.29 -19.72 1.81
N LEU A 761 -27.70 -20.40 2.81
CA LEU A 761 -27.43 -19.87 4.16
C LEU A 761 -28.61 -19.23 4.93
N CYS A 762 -29.86 -19.36 4.46
CA CYS A 762 -31.02 -18.72 5.09
C CYS A 762 -31.17 -19.16 6.56
N TYR A 763 -30.96 -20.45 6.83
CA TYR A 763 -30.98 -21.02 8.18
C TYR A 763 -29.91 -20.45 9.12
N THR A 764 -28.80 -19.89 8.61
CA THR A 764 -27.74 -19.29 9.45
C THR A 764 -28.24 -18.02 10.12
N CYS A 765 -29.09 -17.26 9.43
CA CYS A 765 -29.68 -16.04 9.96
C CYS A 765 -31.01 -16.29 10.67
N HIS A 766 -31.80 -17.27 10.21
CA HIS A 766 -33.17 -17.49 10.65
C HIS A 766 -33.38 -18.76 11.46
N ARG A 767 -32.35 -19.59 11.65
CA ARG A 767 -32.40 -20.96 12.19
C ARG A 767 -33.23 -21.90 11.32
N SER A 768 -33.02 -23.21 11.48
CA SER A 768 -33.75 -24.23 10.71
C SER A 768 -35.24 -24.31 11.06
N ASP A 769 -35.62 -23.82 12.25
CA ASP A 769 -37.00 -23.71 12.73
C ASP A 769 -37.61 -22.32 12.48
N LEU A 770 -36.91 -21.46 11.75
CA LEU A 770 -37.32 -20.09 11.41
C LEU A 770 -37.47 -19.13 12.59
N GLY A 771 -37.04 -19.54 13.80
CA GLY A 771 -37.17 -18.76 15.02
C GLY A 771 -36.29 -17.51 15.09
N GLY A 772 -35.40 -17.27 14.13
CA GLY A 772 -34.55 -16.08 14.06
C GLY A 772 -33.26 -16.19 14.89
N GLN A 773 -32.15 -15.68 14.34
CA GLN A 773 -30.86 -15.49 15.02
C GLN A 773 -30.33 -14.09 14.70
N VAL A 774 -29.62 -13.95 13.58
CA VAL A 774 -29.24 -12.63 13.04
C VAL A 774 -30.46 -11.97 12.38
N GLY A 775 -31.18 -12.73 11.55
CA GLY A 775 -32.44 -12.32 10.93
C GLY A 775 -33.63 -12.38 11.90
N PRO A 776 -34.79 -11.76 11.54
CA PRO A 776 -36.02 -11.82 12.33
C PRO A 776 -36.56 -13.25 12.47
N ASN A 777 -37.41 -13.44 13.48
CA ASN A 777 -38.29 -14.59 13.55
C ASN A 777 -39.28 -14.52 12.37
N LEU A 778 -39.37 -15.57 11.57
CA LEU A 778 -40.27 -15.61 10.41
C LEU A 778 -41.60 -16.33 10.72
N THR A 779 -41.80 -16.82 11.94
CA THR A 779 -42.99 -17.58 12.34
C THR A 779 -44.07 -16.73 13.03
N ASP A 780 -43.74 -15.52 13.50
CA ASP A 780 -44.61 -14.69 14.34
C ASP A 780 -45.65 -13.84 13.58
N GLY A 781 -45.63 -13.90 12.24
CA GLY A 781 -46.54 -13.13 11.38
C GLY A 781 -46.24 -11.63 11.32
N GLN A 782 -45.09 -11.19 11.83
CA GLN A 782 -44.62 -9.82 11.71
C GLN A 782 -43.58 -9.71 10.61
N TRP A 783 -43.95 -9.06 9.50
CA TRP A 783 -43.08 -8.94 8.34
C TRP A 783 -42.73 -7.51 8.05
N LEU A 784 -41.51 -7.35 7.54
CA LEU A 784 -40.83 -6.07 7.47
C LEU A 784 -40.91 -5.38 6.12
N HIS A 785 -40.94 -6.17 5.05
CA HIS A 785 -40.67 -5.69 3.70
C HIS A 785 -41.68 -6.22 2.68
N GLY A 786 -42.92 -6.44 3.11
CA GLY A 786 -44.01 -6.92 2.27
C GLY A 786 -44.72 -8.13 2.87
N CYS A 787 -45.96 -8.33 2.41
CA CYS A 787 -46.92 -9.32 2.90
C CYS A 787 -47.45 -10.22 1.78
N THR A 788 -46.91 -10.13 0.57
CA THR A 788 -47.32 -10.97 -0.57
C THR A 788 -46.19 -11.89 -1.01
N VAL A 789 -46.54 -13.00 -1.67
CA VAL A 789 -45.56 -13.97 -2.19
C VAL A 789 -44.54 -13.28 -3.11
N ALA A 790 -45.01 -12.37 -3.96
CA ALA A 790 -44.17 -11.58 -4.87
C ALA A 790 -43.17 -10.70 -4.10
N GLU A 791 -43.61 -10.03 -3.04
CA GLU A 791 -42.73 -9.18 -2.23
C GLU A 791 -41.71 -10.00 -1.44
N ILE A 792 -42.08 -11.15 -0.86
CA ILE A 792 -41.09 -12.04 -0.22
C ILE A 792 -40.09 -12.55 -1.26
N MET A 793 -40.54 -12.99 -2.44
CA MET A 793 -39.63 -13.44 -3.49
C MET A 793 -38.68 -12.33 -3.92
N ALA A 794 -39.17 -11.09 -4.04
CA ALA A 794 -38.35 -9.92 -4.30
C ALA A 794 -37.34 -9.68 -3.17
N ASN A 795 -37.75 -9.80 -1.91
CA ASN A 795 -36.87 -9.64 -0.74
C ASN A 795 -35.77 -10.71 -0.68
N ILE A 796 -36.09 -11.97 -0.96
CA ILE A 796 -35.10 -13.05 -0.99
C ILE A 796 -34.13 -12.84 -2.15
N LYS A 797 -34.63 -12.48 -3.34
CA LYS A 797 -33.82 -12.25 -4.54
C LYS A 797 -32.90 -11.03 -4.40
N SER A 798 -33.39 -9.94 -3.82
CA SER A 798 -32.68 -8.66 -3.73
C SER A 798 -31.88 -8.47 -2.44
N GLY A 799 -32.25 -9.14 -1.35
CA GLY A 799 -31.63 -8.99 -0.03
C GLY A 799 -31.75 -7.57 0.55
N PHE A 800 -31.22 -7.41 1.76
CA PHE A 800 -31.06 -6.11 2.45
C PHE A 800 -29.62 -5.98 2.92
N GLN A 801 -28.71 -5.73 1.97
CA GLN A 801 -27.28 -5.79 2.22
C GLN A 801 -26.85 -4.91 3.39
N MET A 802 -27.40 -3.69 3.50
CA MET A 802 -27.12 -2.75 4.59
C MET A 802 -27.58 -3.22 5.98
N LYS A 803 -28.48 -4.19 6.05
CA LYS A 803 -28.94 -4.86 7.28
C LYS A 803 -28.41 -6.30 7.38
N GLY A 804 -27.40 -6.64 6.60
CA GLY A 804 -26.71 -7.93 6.64
C GLY A 804 -27.40 -9.06 5.85
N MET A 805 -28.57 -8.85 5.24
CA MET A 805 -29.21 -9.86 4.39
C MET A 805 -28.66 -9.78 2.97
N LEU A 806 -27.95 -10.82 2.52
CA LEU A 806 -27.41 -10.88 1.17
C LEU A 806 -28.51 -11.17 0.13
N PRO A 807 -28.38 -10.72 -1.13
CA PRO A 807 -29.23 -11.16 -2.22
C PRO A 807 -28.95 -12.65 -2.47
N TYR A 808 -29.99 -13.48 -2.39
CA TYR A 808 -29.85 -14.94 -2.53
C TYR A 808 -29.83 -15.35 -3.99
N GLY A 809 -28.87 -16.21 -4.34
CA GLY A 809 -28.53 -16.52 -5.72
C GLY A 809 -27.22 -15.92 -6.23
N SER A 810 -26.38 -15.35 -5.35
CA SER A 810 -25.00 -14.97 -5.65
C SER A 810 -24.14 -16.22 -5.83
N GLY A 811 -23.68 -16.48 -7.05
CA GLY A 811 -23.01 -17.71 -7.51
C GLY A 811 -23.80 -18.50 -8.56
N LYS A 812 -25.03 -18.92 -8.22
CA LYS A 812 -26.05 -19.43 -9.17
C LYS A 812 -27.41 -18.95 -8.70
N SER A 813 -28.03 -18.05 -9.46
CA SER A 813 -29.30 -17.44 -9.09
C SER A 813 -30.38 -18.50 -8.87
N LEU A 814 -31.13 -18.38 -7.77
CA LEU A 814 -32.36 -19.13 -7.60
C LEU A 814 -33.27 -18.77 -8.77
N THR A 815 -33.77 -19.80 -9.46
CA THR A 815 -34.81 -19.64 -10.46
C THR A 815 -36.09 -19.10 -9.80
N GLU A 816 -36.99 -18.52 -10.58
CA GLU A 816 -38.28 -18.05 -10.06
C GLU A 816 -39.05 -19.17 -9.35
N GLN A 817 -38.97 -20.41 -9.86
CA GLN A 817 -39.57 -21.57 -9.21
C GLN A 817 -38.93 -21.88 -7.86
N GLU A 818 -37.60 -21.87 -7.76
CA GLU A 818 -36.89 -22.11 -6.49
C GLU A 818 -37.19 -21.01 -5.46
N LEU A 819 -37.24 -19.74 -5.90
CA LEU A 819 -37.68 -18.61 -5.07
C LEU A 819 -39.09 -18.82 -4.55
N GLN A 820 -40.00 -19.27 -5.41
CA GLN A 820 -41.39 -19.51 -5.04
C GLN A 820 -41.53 -20.70 -4.07
N GLN A 821 -40.74 -21.76 -4.25
CA GLN A 821 -40.68 -22.92 -3.35
C GLN A 821 -40.16 -22.52 -1.96
N VAL A 822 -39.05 -21.79 -1.87
CA VAL A 822 -38.51 -21.35 -0.57
C VAL A 822 -39.44 -20.37 0.13
N THR A 823 -40.05 -19.42 -0.60
CA THR A 823 -41.08 -18.52 -0.06
C THR A 823 -42.27 -19.30 0.47
N SER A 824 -42.74 -20.31 -0.25
CA SER A 824 -43.88 -21.13 0.17
C SER A 824 -43.56 -21.97 1.43
N PHE A 825 -42.34 -22.50 1.54
CA PHE A 825 -41.88 -23.17 2.75
C PHE A 825 -41.87 -22.22 3.97
N ILE A 826 -41.33 -21.00 3.81
CA ILE A 826 -41.28 -20.02 4.90
C ILE A 826 -42.70 -19.69 5.40
N ILE A 827 -43.62 -19.38 4.48
CA ILE A 827 -45.01 -19.07 4.82
C ILE A 827 -45.71 -20.27 5.46
N SER A 828 -45.40 -21.51 5.03
CA SER A 828 -46.02 -22.73 5.60
C SER A 828 -45.73 -22.94 7.09
N LEU A 829 -44.69 -22.31 7.62
CA LEU A 829 -44.31 -22.36 9.04
C LEU A 829 -44.76 -21.14 9.85
N GLN A 830 -45.53 -20.23 9.24
CA GLN A 830 -46.15 -19.12 9.97
C GLN A 830 -47.10 -19.67 11.05
N GLY A 831 -47.02 -19.10 12.25
CA GLY A 831 -47.77 -19.55 13.43
C GLY A 831 -47.16 -20.75 14.16
N SER A 832 -46.02 -21.27 13.71
CA SER A 832 -45.28 -22.30 14.46
C SER A 832 -44.56 -21.71 15.69
N ASN A 833 -44.32 -22.55 16.71
CA ASN A 833 -43.71 -22.15 17.97
C ASN A 833 -42.28 -22.71 18.09
N PRO A 834 -41.26 -22.01 17.56
CA PRO A 834 -39.86 -22.44 17.62
C PRO A 834 -39.36 -22.46 19.08
N ALA A 835 -38.30 -23.22 19.35
CA ALA A 835 -37.88 -23.49 20.74
C ALA A 835 -37.33 -22.26 21.46
N ASN A 836 -36.69 -21.35 20.72
CA ASN A 836 -36.04 -20.14 21.23
C ASN A 836 -36.32 -18.95 20.28
N PRO A 837 -37.57 -18.47 20.15
CA PRO A 837 -37.90 -17.41 19.21
C PRO A 837 -37.17 -16.12 19.54
N LYS A 838 -36.62 -15.45 18.53
CA LYS A 838 -36.13 -14.08 18.64
C LYS A 838 -37.31 -13.15 18.95
N ALA A 839 -37.12 -12.23 19.89
CA ALA A 839 -38.15 -11.25 20.24
C ALA A 839 -38.54 -10.38 19.04
N VAL A 840 -39.82 -10.00 18.99
CA VAL A 840 -40.37 -9.10 17.97
C VAL A 840 -39.68 -7.74 18.08
N ASP A 841 -39.19 -7.22 16.95
CA ASP A 841 -38.54 -5.91 16.87
C ASP A 841 -39.63 -4.79 16.90
N PRO A 842 -39.69 -3.95 17.96
CA PRO A 842 -40.74 -2.96 18.14
C PRO A 842 -40.73 -1.84 17.09
N GLU A 843 -39.61 -1.59 16.42
CA GLU A 843 -39.48 -0.54 15.39
C GLU A 843 -39.94 -1.01 13.99
N ARG A 844 -40.46 -2.25 13.88
CA ARG A 844 -40.51 -3.01 12.62
C ARG A 844 -41.82 -3.76 12.33
N ALA A 845 -42.90 -3.43 13.04
CA ALA A 845 -44.15 -4.20 13.03
C ALA A 845 -45.19 -3.64 12.04
N SER A 846 -45.24 -4.17 10.81
CA SER A 846 -46.49 -4.20 10.04
C SER A 846 -47.04 -5.62 10.12
N PRO A 847 -48.15 -5.86 10.85
CA PRO A 847 -48.78 -7.17 10.84
C PRO A 847 -49.32 -7.47 9.44
N CYS A 848 -48.92 -8.60 8.86
CA CYS A 848 -49.54 -9.09 7.64
C CYS A 848 -50.88 -9.73 7.98
N GLU A 849 -51.98 -9.19 7.48
CA GLU A 849 -53.29 -9.82 7.65
C GLU A 849 -53.32 -11.18 6.94
N ALA A 850 -53.94 -12.19 7.55
CA ALA A 850 -53.98 -13.57 7.08
C ALA A 850 -54.58 -13.77 5.65
N GLN A 851 -55.12 -12.72 5.02
CA GLN A 851 -55.68 -12.73 3.67
C GLN A 851 -54.69 -12.29 2.56
N THR A 852 -53.42 -12.04 2.89
CA THR A 852 -52.43 -11.48 1.95
C THR A 852 -51.62 -12.53 1.16
N TRP A 853 -51.84 -13.82 1.42
CA TRP A 853 -51.00 -14.94 0.99
C TRP A 853 -51.65 -15.86 -0.05
#